data_AF-A0A364KRJ6-F1
#
_entry.id   AF-A0A364KRJ6-F1
#
_cell.length_a   1.000
_cell.length_b   1.000
_cell.length_c   1.000
_cell.angle_alpha   90.00
_cell.angle_beta   90.00
_cell.angle_gamma   90.00
#
_symmetry.space_group_name_H-M   'P 1'
#
loop_
_entity.id
_entity.type
_entity.pdbx_description
1 polymer ?
#
loop_
_entity_poly.entity_id
_entity_poly.type
_entity_poly.pdbx_seq_one_letter_code
_entity_poly.pdbx_strand_id
1 'polypeptide(L)'
;MKEQDPASSSSFRVLIINPNTSTQMTSALKPIIQGLNYTDIHFDYFTAPNQSVTLPDGRVIEPVPSINSGDDSVQSAQHCRPFVEPLIPQYDAFLVACYSAHPLVGMLRSTIRALENKALQSDSGTLQVFADGQEINPSKGKKYVTGIFEASVTTSLMLISSFHLLADWSHHKTQSQDTFGIVTTGAVWKKELTKAVSAMINGPDESEEKKRDLISNVVDTSPTPSPPAPVSVPRFAGVETTGLTAVELHETPPEEVRRRMIEATEKLLKGTAHPVRAVCMGCAGMVGMEEAVRAGEIITIQAGQCGNNVGSQFWQQLCLEHGINQDGNLEEFATEGGDRKDVFFYQSDDTRYIPRAILLDLEPRVINAIQTGPYRHIYNPENFFIDPQGSGAGNNWAAGYAQGEHVHEEIFDMIDREADGSDSLEGFMLLHSIAGGTGSGLGSYMLERMNDRFPKKLIHTYSVFPDGQAADVVVNPYNSLLTMRRLTQDADSVVVLDNGALSRIVADRMHVQEPSFQQTNQLVSTVMSASTTTLRYPGYMHNDLVGIIASLIPTPRAHFLTTSYTPFTSDNIEQAKTVRKTTVLDVMRRLLQPKNRMVSVTPSKSSCYISILNIIQGEADPTDVHKSLLRIRERRLASFIPWGPASIQVALTKKSPYIQHTHRVSGLMLANHTSVATLFKRIVQQYDRLRKRNAFLDQYKKEAPFAEGLGEFDEAKAVVVDLIKEYEAAEKENYLNPDAGQKEAVAA
;
A
#
# COMPACT_ATOMS: atom_id res chain seq x y z
N MET A 1 27.47 -30.14 35.24
CA MET A 1 26.45 -30.76 34.37
C MET A 1 25.22 -29.88 34.38
N LYS A 2 25.11 -28.98 33.40
CA LYS A 2 23.83 -28.36 33.00
C LYS A 2 23.48 -29.03 31.68
N GLU A 3 22.29 -29.61 31.61
CA GLU A 3 21.77 -30.28 30.42
C GLU A 3 21.82 -29.32 29.22
N GLN A 4 22.54 -29.73 28.19
CA GLN A 4 22.49 -29.14 26.86
C GLN A 4 21.26 -29.71 26.16
N ASP A 5 20.31 -28.84 25.80
CA ASP A 5 19.26 -29.17 24.84
C ASP A 5 19.88 -29.27 23.43
N PRO A 6 19.80 -30.42 22.75
CA PRO A 6 20.41 -30.62 21.45
C PRO A 6 19.38 -30.38 20.33
N ALA A 7 19.06 -29.11 20.03
CA ALA A 7 18.46 -28.68 18.76
C ALA A 7 18.26 -27.15 18.70
N SER A 8 19.30 -26.35 18.41
CA SER A 8 19.11 -24.99 17.87
C SER A 8 19.85 -24.84 16.55
N SER A 9 19.10 -25.00 15.46
CA SER A 9 19.54 -24.57 14.13
C SER A 9 19.87 -23.07 14.18
N SER A 10 21.00 -22.68 13.61
CA SER A 10 21.55 -21.32 13.58
C SER A 10 20.51 -20.21 13.33
N SER A 11 20.09 -19.54 14.40
CA SER A 11 19.30 -18.30 14.32
C SER A 11 20.16 -17.18 13.75
N PHE A 12 19.61 -16.40 12.81
CA PHE A 12 20.30 -15.26 12.21
C PHE A 12 20.46 -14.16 13.27
N ARG A 13 21.69 -13.73 13.55
CA ARG A 13 21.96 -12.80 14.66
C ARG A 13 22.14 -11.37 14.15
N VAL A 14 21.36 -10.45 14.69
CA VAL A 14 21.42 -9.03 14.35
C VAL A 14 21.86 -8.24 15.57
N LEU A 15 22.90 -7.42 15.41
CA LEU A 15 23.32 -6.48 16.45
C LEU A 15 22.75 -5.09 16.13
N ILE A 16 21.89 -4.60 17.01
CA ILE A 16 21.37 -3.23 16.97
C ILE A 16 22.30 -2.37 17.82
N ILE A 17 23.02 -1.46 17.17
CA ILE A 17 24.05 -0.63 17.78
C ILE A 17 23.46 0.76 17.98
N ASN A 18 23.21 1.11 19.23
CA ASN A 18 22.98 2.49 19.65
C ASN A 18 24.34 3.14 19.94
N PRO A 19 24.81 4.07 19.08
CA PRO A 19 26.12 4.69 19.23
C PRO A 19 26.14 5.78 20.33
N ASN A 20 24.98 6.15 20.89
CA ASN A 20 24.89 7.02 22.06
C ASN A 20 25.17 6.22 23.34
N THR A 21 25.68 6.88 24.39
CA THR A 21 25.75 6.27 25.72
C THR A 21 24.43 6.30 26.49
N SER A 22 23.48 7.14 26.05
CA SER A 22 22.11 7.12 26.58
C SER A 22 21.34 5.87 26.11
N THR A 23 20.56 5.27 27.01
CA THR A 23 19.78 4.06 26.74
C THR A 23 18.43 4.33 26.09
N GLN A 24 17.99 5.60 26.00
CA GLN A 24 16.66 5.99 25.52
C GLN A 24 16.35 5.42 24.13
N MET A 25 17.27 5.54 23.17
CA MET A 25 17.12 4.99 21.82
C MET A 25 16.97 3.46 21.82
N THR A 26 17.75 2.78 22.68
CA THR A 26 17.67 1.31 22.81
C THR A 26 16.35 0.88 23.44
N SER A 27 15.89 1.60 24.46
CA SER A 27 14.60 1.36 25.10
C SER A 27 13.43 1.60 24.16
N ALA A 28 13.51 2.61 23.28
CA ALA A 28 12.48 2.92 22.28
C ALA A 28 12.44 1.89 21.13
N LEU A 29 13.59 1.35 20.72
CA LEU A 29 13.65 0.35 19.65
C LEU A 29 13.21 -1.05 20.10
N LYS A 30 13.43 -1.42 21.36
CA LYS A 30 13.01 -2.72 21.91
C LYS A 30 11.55 -3.07 21.62
N PRO A 31 10.54 -2.25 21.99
CA PRO A 31 9.14 -2.58 21.73
C PRO A 31 8.81 -2.63 20.24
N ILE A 32 9.46 -1.82 19.39
CA ILE A 32 9.28 -1.85 17.94
C ILE A 32 9.77 -3.19 17.37
N ILE A 33 11.01 -3.57 17.70
CA ILE A 33 11.63 -4.82 17.21
C ILE A 33 10.91 -6.05 17.79
N GLN A 34 10.50 -6.00 19.07
CA GLN A 34 9.65 -7.04 19.66
C GLN A 34 8.29 -7.13 18.98
N GLY A 35 7.70 -5.98 18.63
CA GLY A 35 6.44 -5.89 17.89
C GLY A 35 6.53 -6.45 16.47
N LEU A 36 7.72 -6.49 15.86
CA LEU A 36 7.95 -7.18 14.59
C LEU A 36 7.90 -8.71 14.74
N ASN A 37 8.05 -9.27 15.94
CA ASN A 37 7.79 -10.68 16.26
C ASN A 37 8.56 -11.71 15.41
N TYR A 38 9.82 -11.43 15.04
CA TYR A 38 10.68 -12.42 14.36
C TYR A 38 11.13 -13.52 15.34
N THR A 39 10.92 -14.79 15.00
CA THR A 39 11.31 -15.92 15.88
C THR A 39 12.64 -16.57 15.51
N ASP A 40 13.06 -16.51 14.24
CA ASP A 40 14.34 -17.07 13.80
C ASP A 40 15.49 -16.05 13.81
N ILE A 41 15.21 -14.79 14.19
CA ILE A 41 16.21 -13.73 14.28
C ILE A 41 16.45 -13.39 15.76
N HIS A 42 17.70 -13.50 16.18
CA HIS A 42 18.11 -13.08 17.51
C HIS A 42 18.63 -11.64 17.45
N PHE A 43 17.95 -10.73 18.12
CA PHE A 43 18.37 -9.34 18.24
C PHE A 43 19.11 -9.11 19.55
N ASP A 44 20.38 -8.77 19.44
CA ASP A 44 21.16 -8.24 20.55
C ASP A 44 21.26 -6.71 20.44
N TYR A 45 21.30 -6.05 21.59
CA TYR A 45 21.34 -4.61 21.68
C TYR A 45 22.67 -4.17 22.30
N PHE A 46 23.38 -3.30 21.60
CA PHE A 46 24.59 -2.65 22.10
C PHE A 46 24.30 -1.17 22.31
N THR A 47 24.59 -0.66 23.50
CA THR A 47 24.64 0.78 23.81
C THR A 47 26.07 1.14 24.12
N ALA A 48 26.56 2.25 23.59
CA ALA A 48 27.94 2.67 23.82
C ALA A 48 28.22 2.83 25.33
N PRO A 49 29.34 2.29 25.85
CA PRO A 49 29.61 2.34 27.28
C PRO A 49 29.94 3.77 27.73
N ASN A 50 29.57 4.12 28.97
CA ASN A 50 29.82 5.44 29.54
C ASN A 50 31.26 5.61 30.07
N GLN A 51 32.24 5.02 29.39
CA GLN A 51 33.66 5.02 29.76
C GLN A 51 34.48 5.64 28.63
N SER A 52 35.53 6.39 28.96
CA SER A 52 36.43 6.95 27.96
C SER A 52 37.31 5.86 27.32
N VAL A 53 37.64 6.05 26.04
CA VAL A 53 38.38 5.08 25.24
C VAL A 53 39.69 5.70 24.80
N THR A 54 40.81 5.00 25.01
CA THR A 54 42.10 5.42 24.45
C THR A 54 42.31 4.73 23.11
N LEU A 55 42.41 5.49 22.03
CA LEU A 55 42.69 5.00 20.69
C LEU A 55 44.16 4.52 20.58
N PRO A 56 44.48 3.69 19.57
CA PRO A 56 45.86 3.22 19.32
C PRO A 56 46.89 4.31 19.07
N ASP A 57 46.45 5.53 18.73
CA ASP A 57 47.29 6.72 18.54
C ASP A 57 47.51 7.54 19.83
N GLY A 58 47.01 7.05 20.98
CA GLY A 58 47.14 7.68 22.29
C GLY A 58 46.09 8.75 22.59
N ARG A 59 45.12 9.01 21.70
CA ARG A 59 44.04 9.97 21.94
C ARG A 59 42.96 9.38 22.85
N VAL A 60 42.53 10.13 23.86
CA VAL A 60 41.39 9.76 24.73
C VAL A 60 40.12 10.35 24.13
N ILE A 61 39.12 9.50 23.92
CA ILE A 61 37.80 9.86 23.42
C ILE A 61 36.79 9.75 24.56
N GLU A 62 36.12 10.86 24.84
CA GLU A 62 35.05 10.93 25.83
C GLU A 62 33.74 10.33 25.29
N PRO A 63 32.92 9.71 26.17
CA PRO A 63 31.62 9.18 25.80
C PRO A 63 30.69 10.29 25.30
N VAL A 64 29.84 9.96 24.32
CA VAL A 64 28.85 10.87 23.74
C VAL A 64 27.45 10.47 24.20
N PRO A 65 26.82 11.21 25.14
CA PRO A 65 25.48 10.89 25.65
C PRO A 65 24.38 10.95 24.61
N SER A 66 24.46 11.92 23.70
CA SER A 66 23.52 12.11 22.62
C SER A 66 24.21 12.82 21.45
N ILE A 67 24.13 12.26 20.26
CA ILE A 67 24.66 12.85 19.03
C ILE A 67 23.76 13.99 18.59
N ASN A 68 24.27 15.22 18.63
CA ASN A 68 23.53 16.43 18.24
C ASN A 68 24.19 17.18 17.07
N SER A 69 25.34 16.70 16.59
CA SER A 69 26.10 17.29 15.48
C SER A 69 26.85 16.25 14.66
N GLY A 70 27.39 16.67 13.52
CA GLY A 70 28.28 15.83 12.69
C GLY A 70 29.54 15.41 13.44
N ASP A 71 30.15 16.33 14.21
CA ASP A 71 31.36 16.05 15.00
C ASP A 71 31.09 15.00 16.09
N ASP A 72 29.94 15.09 16.77
CA ASP A 72 29.51 14.08 17.75
C ASP A 72 29.38 12.69 17.11
N SER A 73 28.90 12.62 15.86
CA SER A 73 28.76 11.34 15.14
C SER A 73 30.11 10.70 14.80
N VAL A 74 31.12 11.53 14.50
CA VAL A 74 32.50 11.07 14.26
C VAL A 74 33.14 10.61 15.56
N GLN A 75 33.02 11.41 16.63
CA GLN A 75 33.54 11.07 17.95
C GLN A 75 32.89 9.79 18.48
N SER A 76 31.57 9.67 18.36
CA SER A 76 30.82 8.48 18.75
C SER A 76 31.21 7.24 17.92
N ALA A 77 31.43 7.38 16.60
CA ALA A 77 31.91 6.28 15.77
C ALA A 77 33.29 5.78 16.22
N GLN A 78 34.21 6.69 16.51
CA GLN A 78 35.55 6.36 17.00
C GLN A 78 35.52 5.74 18.41
N HIS A 79 34.63 6.22 19.28
CA HIS A 79 34.39 5.67 20.62
C HIS A 79 33.81 4.26 20.57
N CYS A 80 32.81 4.01 19.73
CA CYS A 80 32.14 2.71 19.63
C CYS A 80 33.01 1.64 18.97
N ARG A 81 33.89 2.05 18.06
CA ARG A 81 34.65 1.14 17.20
C ARG A 81 35.38 0.02 17.95
N PRO A 82 36.16 0.27 19.02
CA PRO A 82 36.91 -0.79 19.72
C PRO A 82 36.02 -1.83 20.41
N PHE A 83 34.78 -1.47 20.75
CA PHE A 83 33.83 -2.39 21.39
C PHE A 83 33.03 -3.20 20.37
N VAL A 84 32.73 -2.63 19.21
CA VAL A 84 31.89 -3.25 18.18
C VAL A 84 32.71 -4.12 17.23
N GLU A 85 33.94 -3.72 16.87
CA GLU A 85 34.78 -4.49 15.93
C GLU A 85 35.03 -5.94 16.36
N PRO A 86 35.31 -6.25 17.64
CA PRO A 86 35.46 -7.64 18.10
C PRO A 86 34.18 -8.48 18.01
N LEU A 87 33.02 -7.84 17.94
CA LEU A 87 31.73 -8.51 17.84
C LEU A 87 31.37 -8.88 16.39
N ILE A 88 32.03 -8.30 15.39
CA ILE A 88 31.72 -8.50 13.97
C ILE A 88 31.64 -9.98 13.55
N PRO A 89 32.54 -10.88 13.99
CA PRO A 89 32.47 -12.29 13.63
C PRO A 89 31.20 -12.99 14.15
N GLN A 90 30.61 -12.51 15.25
CA GLN A 90 29.55 -13.20 15.99
C GLN A 90 28.14 -12.98 15.40
N TYR A 91 27.95 -11.90 14.62
CA TYR A 91 26.66 -11.47 14.07
C TYR A 91 26.62 -11.53 12.55
N ASP A 92 25.43 -11.70 11.99
CA ASP A 92 25.17 -11.83 10.56
C ASP A 92 24.75 -10.48 9.92
N ALA A 93 24.16 -9.58 10.73
CA ALA A 93 23.87 -8.21 10.30
C ALA A 93 24.01 -7.18 11.43
N PHE A 94 24.20 -5.92 11.04
CA PHE A 94 24.41 -4.78 11.94
C PHE A 94 23.50 -3.62 11.53
N LEU A 95 22.76 -3.09 12.50
CA LEU A 95 21.94 -1.89 12.33
C LEU A 95 22.51 -0.79 13.22
N VAL A 96 23.00 0.29 12.63
CA VAL A 96 23.43 1.48 13.38
C VAL A 96 22.22 2.37 13.61
N ALA A 97 21.76 2.40 14.86
CA ALA A 97 20.58 3.11 15.32
C ALA A 97 20.85 4.61 15.55
N CYS A 98 21.11 5.34 14.46
CA CYS A 98 21.26 6.78 14.49
C CYS A 98 20.66 7.42 13.23
N TYR A 99 19.92 8.51 13.42
CA TYR A 99 19.40 9.32 12.32
C TYR A 99 20.41 10.40 11.90
N SER A 100 21.63 9.96 11.56
CA SER A 100 22.69 10.76 10.96
C SER A 100 23.42 9.94 9.90
N ALA A 101 24.19 10.58 9.03
CA ALA A 101 25.11 9.91 8.10
C ALA A 101 26.31 9.31 8.87
N HIS A 102 26.03 8.31 9.70
CA HIS A 102 26.92 7.90 10.78
C HIS A 102 28.16 7.16 10.24
N PRO A 103 29.39 7.65 10.49
CA PRO A 103 30.62 7.06 9.94
C PRO A 103 30.84 5.59 10.30
N LEU A 104 30.32 5.14 11.44
CA LEU A 104 30.39 3.75 11.90
C LEU A 104 29.85 2.75 10.85
N VAL A 105 28.83 3.11 10.07
CA VAL A 105 28.29 2.24 9.01
C VAL A 105 29.37 1.94 7.96
N GLY A 106 30.06 2.97 7.49
CA GLY A 106 31.16 2.85 6.54
C GLY A 106 32.34 2.08 7.12
N MET A 107 32.69 2.35 8.38
CA MET A 107 33.75 1.62 9.10
C MET A 107 33.44 0.13 9.19
N LEU A 108 32.23 -0.25 9.64
CA LEU A 108 31.82 -1.65 9.72
C LEU A 108 31.81 -2.35 8.36
N ARG A 109 31.31 -1.68 7.30
CA ARG A 109 31.37 -2.21 5.93
C ARG A 109 32.82 -2.46 5.49
N SER A 110 33.73 -1.54 5.80
CA SER A 110 35.15 -1.68 5.45
C SER A 110 35.82 -2.84 6.20
N THR A 111 35.56 -2.98 7.50
CA THR A 111 36.10 -4.06 8.34
C THR A 111 35.55 -5.42 7.92
N ILE A 112 34.24 -5.51 7.62
CA ILE A 112 33.61 -6.73 7.10
C ILE A 112 34.21 -7.13 5.75
N ARG A 113 34.34 -6.20 4.80
CA ARG A 113 34.99 -6.47 3.51
C ARG A 113 36.44 -6.95 3.69
N ALA A 114 37.19 -6.35 4.62
CA ALA A 114 38.55 -6.77 4.92
C ALA A 114 38.61 -8.19 5.50
N LEU A 115 37.65 -8.57 6.35
CA LEU A 115 37.52 -9.93 6.90
C LEU A 115 37.10 -10.95 5.83
N GLU A 116 36.12 -10.61 4.99
CA GLU A 116 35.68 -11.43 3.86
C GLU A 116 36.83 -11.66 2.86
N ASN A 117 37.60 -10.62 2.55
CA ASN A 117 38.78 -10.72 1.68
C ASN A 117 39.90 -11.57 2.30
N LYS A 118 40.13 -11.49 3.61
CA LYS A 118 41.09 -12.35 4.31
C LYS A 118 40.67 -13.82 4.29
N ALA A 119 39.37 -14.10 4.47
CA ALA A 119 38.82 -15.45 4.39
C ALA A 119 38.97 -16.06 2.97
N LEU A 120 38.75 -15.25 1.94
CA LEU A 120 38.95 -15.63 0.53
C LEU A 120 40.43 -15.91 0.19
N GLN A 121 41.38 -15.23 0.84
CA GLN A 121 42.81 -15.47 0.66
C GLN A 121 43.30 -16.75 1.38
N SER A 122 42.73 -17.07 2.55
CA SER A 122 43.09 -18.28 3.32
C SER A 122 42.56 -19.59 2.72
N ASP A 123 41.60 -19.55 1.81
CA ASP A 123 41.08 -20.73 1.11
C ASP A 123 42.02 -21.25 0.00
N SER A 124 43.12 -20.53 -0.27
CA SER A 124 44.24 -21.00 -1.10
C SER A 124 45.28 -21.77 -0.29
N GLY A 125 44.85 -22.86 0.35
CA GLY A 125 45.69 -23.95 0.85
C GLY A 125 46.79 -23.59 1.86
N THR A 126 46.48 -23.66 3.16
CA THR A 126 47.21 -24.39 4.22
C THR A 126 46.52 -24.09 5.56
N LEU A 127 46.02 -25.10 6.27
CA LEU A 127 45.58 -24.94 7.67
C LEU A 127 46.77 -24.51 8.53
N GLN A 128 46.77 -23.28 9.03
CA GLN A 128 47.62 -22.87 10.16
C GLN A 128 46.77 -22.77 11.42
N VAL A 129 47.08 -23.63 12.38
CA VAL A 129 46.59 -23.57 13.75
C VAL A 129 47.32 -22.44 14.47
N PHE A 130 46.63 -21.36 14.79
CA PHE A 130 47.16 -20.34 15.70
C PHE A 130 46.88 -20.75 17.15
N ALA A 131 47.90 -20.62 18.00
CA ALA A 131 47.86 -20.90 19.42
C ALA A 131 47.09 -19.81 20.16
N ASP A 132 45.76 -19.86 20.12
CA ASP A 132 44.84 -19.23 21.09
C ASP A 132 43.40 -19.73 20.84
N GLY A 133 43.20 -21.06 20.84
CA GLY A 133 41.96 -21.75 21.21
C GLY A 133 40.58 -21.34 20.64
N GLN A 134 40.47 -20.37 19.73
CA GLN A 134 39.22 -19.94 19.11
C GLN A 134 39.13 -20.49 17.69
N GLU A 135 38.34 -21.53 17.49
CA GLU A 135 37.91 -21.99 16.17
C GLU A 135 37.09 -20.88 15.50
N ILE A 136 37.68 -20.14 14.56
CA ILE A 136 36.94 -19.26 13.67
C ILE A 136 36.44 -20.10 12.50
N ASN A 137 35.16 -20.45 12.55
CA ASN A 137 34.49 -21.22 11.51
C ASN A 137 34.34 -20.35 10.23
N PRO A 138 35.00 -20.65 9.08
CA PRO A 138 35.08 -19.73 7.94
C PRO A 138 33.81 -19.65 7.07
N SER A 139 32.66 -20.21 7.48
CA SER A 139 31.56 -20.52 6.55
C SER A 139 30.22 -19.80 6.80
N LYS A 140 30.20 -18.56 7.32
CA LYS A 140 28.95 -17.78 7.40
C LYS A 140 28.89 -16.77 6.26
N GLY A 141 27.77 -16.76 5.53
CA GLY A 141 27.56 -15.99 4.31
C GLY A 141 27.68 -14.46 4.46
N LYS A 142 27.40 -13.74 3.36
CA LYS A 142 27.50 -12.28 3.24
C LYS A 142 26.90 -11.55 4.45
N LYS A 143 27.69 -10.70 5.11
CA LYS A 143 27.24 -9.89 6.25
C LYS A 143 26.62 -8.56 5.79
N TYR A 144 25.61 -8.08 6.49
CA TYR A 144 24.86 -6.87 6.11
C TYR A 144 25.07 -5.73 7.11
N VAL A 145 25.21 -4.49 6.62
CA VAL A 145 25.31 -3.29 7.47
C VAL A 145 24.50 -2.17 6.85
N THR A 146 23.64 -1.54 7.65
CA THR A 146 22.93 -0.32 7.29
C THR A 146 22.76 0.61 8.50
N GLY A 147 22.51 1.88 8.25
CA GLY A 147 22.09 2.86 9.27
C GLY A 147 20.63 3.27 9.06
N ILE A 148 19.96 3.74 10.12
CA ILE A 148 18.56 4.20 10.02
C ILE A 148 18.43 5.31 8.97
N PHE A 149 19.32 6.30 8.98
CA PHE A 149 19.32 7.39 7.98
C PHE A 149 19.45 6.87 6.54
N GLU A 150 20.43 5.99 6.26
CA GLU A 150 20.63 5.43 4.91
C GLU A 150 19.40 4.63 4.44
N ALA A 151 18.79 3.85 5.34
CA ALA A 151 17.59 3.07 5.07
C ALA A 151 16.39 3.96 4.76
N SER A 152 16.20 5.06 5.52
CA SER A 152 15.12 6.03 5.28
C SER A 152 15.26 6.70 3.90
N VAL A 153 16.46 7.21 3.56
CA VAL A 153 16.71 7.85 2.26
C VAL A 153 16.49 6.87 1.11
N THR A 154 17.00 5.65 1.24
CA THR A 154 16.83 4.60 0.20
C THR A 154 15.35 4.27 -0.01
N THR A 155 14.58 4.16 1.08
CA THR A 155 13.14 3.86 1.03
C THR A 155 12.36 5.02 0.40
N SER A 156 12.66 6.27 0.78
CA SER A 156 12.03 7.44 0.16
C SER A 156 12.33 7.54 -1.34
N LEU A 157 13.57 7.26 -1.75
CA LEU A 157 13.92 7.19 -3.17
C LEU A 157 13.12 6.13 -3.93
N MET A 158 12.86 4.96 -3.31
CA MET A 158 11.99 3.94 -3.89
C MET A 158 10.55 4.43 -4.06
N LEU A 159 10.01 5.14 -3.06
CA LEU A 159 8.63 5.65 -3.08
C LEU A 159 8.41 6.73 -4.16
N ILE A 160 9.40 7.59 -4.41
CA ILE A 160 9.29 8.65 -5.43
C ILE A 160 9.73 8.21 -6.82
N SER A 161 10.33 7.02 -6.96
CA SER A 161 10.80 6.48 -8.25
C SER A 161 9.66 5.94 -9.12
N SER A 162 8.70 6.80 -9.46
CA SER A 162 7.63 6.53 -10.42
C SER A 162 7.94 7.14 -11.79
N PHE A 163 7.43 6.57 -12.88
CA PHE A 163 7.50 7.16 -14.22
C PHE A 163 6.11 7.63 -14.64
N HIS A 164 6.01 8.86 -15.17
CA HIS A 164 4.77 9.39 -15.73
C HIS A 164 4.84 9.48 -17.26
N LEU A 165 3.68 9.37 -17.91
CA LEU A 165 3.48 9.80 -19.30
C LEU A 165 3.12 11.29 -19.28
N LEU A 166 3.68 12.07 -20.22
CA LEU A 166 3.24 13.45 -20.45
C LEU A 166 1.80 13.45 -21.01
N ALA A 167 1.02 14.47 -20.64
CA ALA A 167 -0.32 14.70 -21.19
C ALA A 167 -0.30 15.08 -22.69
N ASP A 168 0.87 15.42 -23.24
CA ASP A 168 1.05 15.63 -24.67
C ASP A 168 1.34 14.31 -25.38
N TRP A 169 0.69 14.13 -26.53
CA TRP A 169 0.66 12.94 -27.40
C TRP A 169 2.03 12.45 -27.93
N SER A 170 3.13 12.96 -27.39
CA SER A 170 4.48 12.41 -27.59
C SER A 170 4.72 11.25 -26.64
N HIS A 171 4.84 10.03 -27.17
CA HIS A 171 5.17 8.80 -26.45
C HIS A 171 6.59 8.83 -25.83
N HIS A 172 6.83 9.67 -24.83
CA HIS A 172 8.09 9.77 -24.08
C HIS A 172 7.83 9.49 -22.60
N LYS A 173 8.58 8.54 -22.05
CA LYS A 173 8.58 8.28 -20.60
C LYS A 173 9.38 9.38 -19.92
N THR A 174 8.75 10.11 -19.03
CA THR A 174 9.45 11.10 -18.21
C THR A 174 9.41 10.59 -16.77
N GLN A 175 10.57 10.61 -16.12
CA GLN A 175 10.63 10.26 -14.71
C GLN A 175 9.79 11.27 -13.91
N SER A 176 9.05 10.79 -12.90
CA SER A 176 8.32 11.66 -11.98
C SER A 176 9.26 12.70 -11.40
N GLN A 177 8.81 13.96 -11.36
CA GLN A 177 9.50 15.03 -10.67
C GLN A 177 9.20 15.03 -9.16
N ASP A 178 8.53 13.99 -8.66
CA ASP A 178 8.30 13.80 -7.23
C ASP A 178 9.63 13.85 -6.47
N THR A 179 9.58 14.57 -5.35
CA THR A 179 10.71 14.73 -4.44
C THR A 179 10.38 14.14 -3.09
N PHE A 180 11.41 13.84 -2.32
CA PHE A 180 11.24 13.60 -0.89
C PHE A 180 11.97 14.68 -0.11
N GLY A 181 11.52 14.96 1.11
CA GLY A 181 12.23 15.86 2.02
C GLY A 181 12.45 15.22 3.39
N ILE A 182 13.20 15.93 4.23
CA ILE A 182 13.48 15.50 5.60
C ILE A 182 12.99 16.58 6.56
N VAL A 183 12.27 16.18 7.61
CA VAL A 183 12.00 17.02 8.77
C VAL A 183 12.76 16.44 9.97
N THR A 184 13.60 17.26 10.58
CA THR A 184 14.49 16.84 11.67
C THR A 184 14.43 17.81 12.86
N THR A 185 15.21 17.51 13.89
CA THR A 185 15.41 18.33 15.09
C THR A 185 16.33 19.51 14.77
N GLY A 186 17.15 19.99 15.72
CA GLY A 186 17.86 21.28 15.68
C GLY A 186 18.51 21.69 14.36
N ALA A 187 18.64 23.01 14.16
CA ALA A 187 19.09 23.67 12.93
C ALA A 187 20.45 23.18 12.38
N VAL A 188 21.31 22.64 13.25
CA VAL A 188 22.62 22.06 12.89
C VAL A 188 22.46 20.94 11.84
N TRP A 189 21.39 20.14 11.93
CA TRP A 189 21.15 19.02 11.02
C TRP A 189 20.74 19.43 9.61
N LYS A 190 20.23 20.65 9.42
CA LYS A 190 19.75 21.12 8.10
C LYS A 190 20.86 21.05 7.06
N LYS A 191 22.04 21.57 7.37
CA LYS A 191 23.19 21.57 6.45
C LYS A 191 23.80 20.18 6.29
N GLU A 192 23.96 19.45 7.38
CA GLU A 192 24.60 18.12 7.38
C GLU A 192 23.79 17.09 6.60
N LEU A 193 22.48 16.97 6.87
CA LEU A 193 21.63 16.01 6.18
C LEU A 193 21.45 16.38 4.70
N THR A 194 21.39 17.68 4.36
CA THR A 194 21.35 18.12 2.96
C THR A 194 22.58 17.65 2.19
N LYS A 195 23.78 17.82 2.77
CA LYS A 195 25.03 17.38 2.17
C LYS A 195 25.10 15.85 2.06
N ALA A 196 24.69 15.14 3.11
CA ALA A 196 24.70 13.68 3.14
C ALA A 196 23.76 13.06 2.07
N VAL A 197 22.54 13.57 1.96
CA VAL A 197 21.59 13.12 0.93
C VAL A 197 22.13 13.41 -0.47
N SER A 198 22.70 14.60 -0.68
CA SER A 198 23.27 14.97 -1.98
C SER A 198 24.40 14.02 -2.39
N ALA A 199 25.28 13.64 -1.45
CA ALA A 199 26.33 12.67 -1.70
C ALA A 199 25.79 11.26 -1.99
N MET A 200 24.68 10.86 -1.37
CA MET A 200 24.02 9.57 -1.65
C MET A 200 23.34 9.53 -3.02
N ILE A 201 22.76 10.65 -3.48
CA ILE A 201 22.05 10.72 -4.76
C ILE A 201 23.02 10.88 -5.95
N ASN A 202 24.02 11.74 -5.81
CA ASN A 202 24.91 12.11 -6.93
C ASN A 202 26.22 11.31 -6.97
N GLY A 203 26.49 10.47 -5.96
CA GLY A 203 27.79 9.81 -5.79
C GLY A 203 28.86 10.76 -5.23
N PRO A 204 30.08 10.26 -4.92
CA PRO A 204 31.16 11.11 -4.47
C PRO A 204 31.53 12.14 -5.55
N ASP A 205 31.52 13.41 -5.18
CA ASP A 205 31.89 14.55 -6.03
C ASP A 205 33.33 14.37 -6.57
N GLU A 206 33.49 13.93 -7.82
CA GLU A 206 34.78 13.95 -8.55
C GLU A 206 35.36 15.38 -8.73
N SER A 207 34.59 16.40 -8.30
CA SER A 207 34.89 17.83 -8.43
C SER A 207 35.84 18.37 -7.35
N GLU A 208 35.99 17.69 -6.21
CA GLU A 208 36.90 18.11 -5.12
C GLU A 208 38.33 17.56 -5.29
N GLU A 209 38.49 16.38 -5.88
CA GLU A 209 39.81 15.76 -6.09
C GLU A 209 40.59 16.48 -7.21
N LYS A 210 39.92 16.88 -8.29
CA LYS A 210 40.51 17.70 -9.37
C LYS A 210 40.87 19.12 -8.95
N LYS A 211 40.20 19.70 -7.94
CA LYS A 211 40.53 21.05 -7.43
C LYS A 211 41.84 21.09 -6.66
N ARG A 212 42.27 19.97 -6.06
CA ARG A 212 43.59 19.88 -5.40
C ARG A 212 44.74 19.78 -6.39
N ASP A 213 44.53 19.11 -7.51
CA ASP A 213 45.56 18.93 -8.54
C ASP A 213 45.75 20.18 -9.44
N LEU A 214 44.73 21.03 -9.58
CA LEU A 214 44.78 22.24 -10.42
C LEU A 214 45.50 23.46 -9.81
N ILE A 215 45.98 23.41 -8.56
CA ILE A 215 46.71 24.54 -7.95
C ILE A 215 48.20 24.57 -8.35
N SER A 216 48.69 23.60 -9.13
CA SER A 216 50.13 23.45 -9.38
C SER A 216 50.70 23.97 -10.72
N ASN A 217 49.93 24.42 -11.72
CA ASN A 217 50.53 24.84 -13.00
C ASN A 217 49.85 26.02 -13.73
N VAL A 218 50.52 27.17 -13.67
CA VAL A 218 50.83 28.21 -14.71
C VAL A 218 49.75 28.71 -15.71
N VAL A 219 49.45 30.02 -15.58
CA VAL A 219 49.44 31.17 -16.54
C VAL A 219 48.95 31.03 -18.01
N ASP A 220 47.91 31.83 -18.30
CA ASP A 220 47.53 32.63 -19.49
C ASP A 220 46.64 32.17 -20.68
N THR A 221 45.68 33.09 -20.94
CA THR A 221 45.03 33.56 -22.18
C THR A 221 43.85 32.85 -22.91
N SER A 222 42.77 33.63 -22.99
CA SER A 222 41.70 33.75 -24.03
C SER A 222 40.32 33.06 -23.79
N PRO A 223 39.20 33.61 -24.33
CA PRO A 223 37.86 33.47 -23.75
C PRO A 223 36.85 32.60 -24.54
N THR A 224 35.94 31.95 -23.79
CA THR A 224 34.59 31.41 -24.15
C THR A 224 34.52 30.19 -25.10
N PRO A 225 33.51 29.29 -25.02
CA PRO A 225 32.13 29.50 -24.53
C PRO A 225 31.67 28.55 -23.39
N SER A 226 30.54 28.94 -22.80
CA SER A 226 29.78 28.30 -21.72
C SER A 226 29.58 26.78 -21.88
N PRO A 227 29.74 25.96 -20.82
CA PRO A 227 29.39 24.55 -20.88
C PRO A 227 27.86 24.37 -20.75
N PRO A 228 27.29 23.30 -21.34
CA PRO A 228 25.86 23.00 -21.24
C PRO A 228 25.52 22.60 -19.79
N ALA A 229 24.41 23.11 -19.27
CA ALA A 229 23.94 22.79 -17.94
C ALA A 229 23.61 21.28 -17.83
N PRO A 230 24.13 20.55 -16.83
CA PRO A 230 23.62 19.22 -16.54
C PRO A 230 22.23 19.36 -15.91
N VAL A 231 21.21 18.81 -16.57
CA VAL A 231 19.84 18.75 -16.04
C VAL A 231 19.80 17.72 -14.91
N SER A 232 20.19 18.12 -13.70
CA SER A 232 19.93 17.33 -12.49
C SER A 232 18.50 17.65 -12.02
N VAL A 233 17.56 16.73 -12.23
CA VAL A 233 16.23 16.83 -11.62
C VAL A 233 16.40 16.60 -10.12
N PRO A 234 16.14 17.60 -9.25
CA PRO A 234 16.42 17.47 -7.83
C PRO A 234 15.37 16.56 -7.20
N ARG A 235 15.69 15.26 -7.02
CA ARG A 235 14.82 14.28 -6.33
C ARG A 235 14.67 14.54 -4.82
N PHE A 236 15.29 15.61 -4.32
CA PHE A 236 15.34 15.97 -2.92
C PHE A 236 14.86 17.41 -2.71
N ALA A 237 13.79 17.56 -1.94
CA ALA A 237 13.16 18.83 -1.62
C ALA A 237 13.95 19.67 -0.59
N GLY A 238 14.79 19.01 0.21
CA GLY A 238 15.58 19.67 1.25
C GLY A 238 15.24 19.17 2.65
N VAL A 239 15.84 19.85 3.64
CA VAL A 239 15.69 19.55 5.06
C VAL A 239 15.07 20.74 5.77
N GLU A 240 14.00 20.51 6.53
CA GLU A 240 13.46 21.49 7.48
C GLU A 240 13.57 21.00 8.92
N THR A 241 13.50 21.94 9.86
CA THR A 241 13.76 21.67 11.28
C THR A 241 12.64 22.17 12.17
N THR A 242 12.30 21.41 13.19
CA THR A 242 11.36 21.85 14.25
C THR A 242 11.93 22.97 15.13
N GLY A 243 13.25 23.17 15.09
CA GLY A 243 13.97 24.13 15.93
C GLY A 243 14.19 23.67 17.37
N LEU A 244 13.72 22.46 17.72
CA LEU A 244 13.98 21.82 19.02
C LEU A 244 15.20 20.90 18.91
N THR A 245 16.03 20.85 19.94
CA THR A 245 17.10 19.84 20.07
C THR A 245 16.51 18.45 20.36
N ALA A 246 17.31 17.39 20.22
CA ALA A 246 16.85 16.03 20.50
C ALA A 246 16.42 15.86 21.98
N VAL A 247 17.05 16.59 22.90
CA VAL A 247 16.70 16.57 24.34
C VAL A 247 15.40 17.32 24.59
N GLU A 248 15.28 18.56 24.08
CA GLU A 248 14.08 19.37 24.24
C GLU A 248 12.83 18.70 23.65
N LEU A 249 12.98 17.96 22.55
CA LEU A 249 11.89 17.22 21.93
C LEU A 249 11.20 16.25 22.90
N HIS A 250 11.95 15.63 23.81
CA HIS A 250 11.43 14.66 24.78
C HIS A 250 10.87 15.31 26.06
N GLU A 251 11.28 16.55 26.36
CA GLU A 251 10.82 17.30 27.53
C GLU A 251 9.65 18.25 27.21
N THR A 252 9.47 18.58 25.93
CA THR A 252 8.40 19.46 25.45
C THR A 252 7.06 18.73 25.41
N PRO A 253 5.94 19.38 25.80
CA PRO A 253 4.61 18.78 25.68
C PRO A 253 4.29 18.29 24.25
N PRO A 254 3.62 17.13 24.08
CA PRO A 254 3.35 16.54 22.76
C PRO A 254 2.63 17.49 21.78
N GLU A 255 1.72 18.33 22.27
CA GLU A 255 0.99 19.31 21.45
C GLU A 255 1.89 20.37 20.82
N GLU A 256 2.88 20.86 21.57
CA GLU A 256 3.83 21.86 21.05
C GLU A 256 4.83 21.20 20.07
N VAL A 257 5.24 19.95 20.33
CA VAL A 257 6.04 19.17 19.39
C VAL A 257 5.28 18.99 18.08
N ARG A 258 4.00 18.62 18.14
CA ARG A 258 3.09 18.47 16.99
C ARG A 258 3.00 19.77 16.19
N ARG A 259 2.75 20.91 16.85
CA ARG A 259 2.68 22.22 16.20
C ARG A 259 3.98 22.55 15.43
N ARG A 260 5.13 22.38 16.07
CA ARG A 260 6.45 22.65 15.46
C ARG A 260 6.76 21.74 14.28
N MET A 261 6.31 20.49 14.35
CA MET A 261 6.43 19.53 13.26
C MET A 261 5.57 19.90 12.04
N ILE A 262 4.33 20.32 12.26
CA ILE A 262 3.44 20.80 11.20
C ILE A 262 4.07 22.03 10.53
N GLU A 263 4.51 23.02 11.31
CA GLU A 263 5.15 24.23 10.79
C GLU A 263 6.41 23.93 9.96
N ALA A 264 7.25 22.99 10.41
CA ALA A 264 8.44 22.57 9.66
C ALA A 264 8.08 21.86 8.35
N THR A 265 7.06 20.99 8.39
CA THR A 265 6.57 20.27 7.21
C THR A 265 5.94 21.23 6.20
N GLU A 266 5.13 22.19 6.64
CA GLU A 266 4.57 23.21 5.76
C GLU A 266 5.66 24.06 5.08
N LYS A 267 6.71 24.44 5.81
CA LYS A 267 7.85 25.16 5.24
C LYS A 267 8.54 24.34 4.16
N LEU A 268 8.70 23.03 4.38
CA LEU A 268 9.27 22.11 3.39
C LEU A 268 8.40 22.03 2.14
N LEU A 269 7.07 21.87 2.31
CA LEU A 269 6.13 21.79 1.19
C LEU A 269 6.08 23.11 0.38
N LYS A 270 6.04 24.26 1.07
CA LYS A 270 5.99 25.60 0.44
C LYS A 270 7.32 26.01 -0.20
N GLY A 271 8.43 25.46 0.27
CA GLY A 271 9.78 25.82 -0.17
C GLY A 271 10.26 25.15 -1.46
N THR A 272 9.43 24.32 -2.09
CA THR A 272 9.84 23.44 -3.20
C THR A 272 9.01 23.70 -4.45
N ALA A 273 9.66 23.66 -5.62
CA ALA A 273 8.97 23.82 -6.92
C ALA A 273 8.31 22.52 -7.42
N HIS A 274 8.61 21.39 -6.78
CA HIS A 274 8.17 20.06 -7.16
C HIS A 274 7.40 19.39 -6.02
N PRO A 275 6.40 18.55 -6.32
CA PRO A 275 5.61 17.89 -5.29
C PRO A 275 6.48 17.00 -4.39
N VAL A 276 6.29 17.14 -3.07
CA VAL A 276 6.93 16.28 -2.07
C VAL A 276 6.01 15.10 -1.78
N ARG A 277 6.41 13.90 -2.18
CA ARG A 277 5.60 12.67 -2.04
C ARG A 277 5.99 11.82 -0.84
N ALA A 278 7.17 12.06 -0.26
CA ALA A 278 7.62 11.41 0.96
C ALA A 278 8.34 12.42 1.87
N VAL A 279 8.06 12.36 3.17
CA VAL A 279 8.78 13.13 4.19
C VAL A 279 9.39 12.15 5.18
N CYS A 280 10.71 12.10 5.25
CA CYS A 280 11.38 11.39 6.32
C CYS A 280 11.35 12.23 7.59
N MET A 281 10.92 11.65 8.69
CA MET A 281 10.94 12.31 9.99
C MET A 281 11.97 11.59 10.85
N GLY A 282 13.00 12.31 11.30
CA GLY A 282 14.10 11.75 12.10
C GLY A 282 13.65 11.33 13.50
N CYS A 283 14.49 11.53 14.52
CA CYS A 283 14.09 11.28 15.92
C CYS A 283 12.82 12.04 16.34
N ALA A 284 12.51 13.15 15.65
CA ALA A 284 11.25 13.89 15.76
C ALA A 284 10.00 13.01 15.58
N GLY A 285 10.08 11.95 14.76
CA GLY A 285 8.93 11.08 14.49
C GLY A 285 8.59 10.06 15.56
N MET A 286 9.43 9.93 16.58
CA MET A 286 9.24 8.96 17.66
C MET A 286 8.38 9.49 18.82
N VAL A 287 8.06 10.79 18.83
CA VAL A 287 7.30 11.44 19.92
C VAL A 287 6.00 12.01 19.35
N GLY A 288 4.86 11.43 19.73
CA GLY A 288 3.52 12.01 19.46
C GLY A 288 2.96 11.81 18.05
N MET A 289 3.55 10.94 17.23
CA MET A 289 3.11 10.71 15.84
C MET A 289 2.41 9.38 15.56
N GLU A 290 2.19 8.53 16.57
CA GLU A 290 1.25 7.40 16.43
C GLU A 290 -0.16 7.89 16.02
N GLU A 291 -0.53 9.12 16.41
CA GLU A 291 -1.76 9.80 16.00
C GLU A 291 -1.60 10.74 14.78
N ALA A 292 -0.38 11.17 14.44
CA ALA A 292 -0.15 12.20 13.41
C ALA A 292 0.04 11.65 11.98
N VAL A 293 0.04 10.32 11.80
CA VAL A 293 -0.24 9.73 10.49
C VAL A 293 -1.70 10.07 10.18
N ARG A 294 -1.88 11.22 9.50
CA ARG A 294 -3.18 11.79 9.13
C ARG A 294 -4.14 10.68 8.75
N ALA A 295 -5.25 10.58 9.48
CA ALA A 295 -6.34 9.70 9.12
C ALA A 295 -6.81 10.13 7.73
N GLY A 296 -6.67 9.23 6.76
CA GLY A 296 -7.34 9.40 5.48
C GLY A 296 -8.79 8.98 5.67
N GLU A 297 -9.69 9.95 5.85
CA GLU A 297 -11.12 9.63 5.95
C GLU A 297 -11.63 9.17 4.58
N ILE A 298 -12.53 8.20 4.57
CA ILE A 298 -13.08 7.63 3.33
C ILE A 298 -14.60 7.74 3.38
N ILE A 299 -15.17 8.42 2.38
CA ILE A 299 -16.62 8.51 2.20
C ILE A 299 -17.08 7.34 1.33
N THR A 300 -18.00 6.55 1.86
CA THR A 300 -18.56 5.38 1.18
C THR A 300 -19.87 5.73 0.49
N ILE A 301 -19.94 5.59 -0.83
CA ILE A 301 -21.13 5.87 -1.62
C ILE A 301 -21.75 4.54 -2.06
N GLN A 302 -23.02 4.33 -1.71
CA GLN A 302 -23.76 3.11 -2.04
C GLN A 302 -24.82 3.44 -3.08
N ALA A 303 -24.69 2.89 -4.29
CA ALA A 303 -25.56 3.23 -5.41
C ALA A 303 -26.41 2.03 -5.87
N GLY A 304 -27.73 2.21 -5.77
CA GLY A 304 -28.74 1.27 -6.21
C GLY A 304 -28.86 0.02 -5.33
N GLN A 305 -29.81 -0.85 -5.69
CA GLN A 305 -30.15 -2.04 -4.91
C GLN A 305 -28.95 -2.90 -4.50
N CYS A 306 -28.03 -3.21 -5.42
CA CYS A 306 -26.89 -4.06 -5.12
C CYS A 306 -25.90 -3.37 -4.18
N GLY A 307 -25.56 -2.11 -4.46
CA GLY A 307 -24.64 -1.31 -3.64
C GLY A 307 -25.13 -1.15 -2.21
N ASN A 308 -26.41 -0.80 -2.03
CA ASN A 308 -27.04 -0.62 -0.71
C ASN A 308 -27.11 -1.93 0.10
N ASN A 309 -27.42 -3.07 -0.53
CA ASN A 309 -27.47 -4.36 0.18
C ASN A 309 -26.07 -4.85 0.61
N VAL A 310 -25.07 -4.72 -0.26
CA VAL A 310 -23.67 -5.05 0.10
C VAL A 310 -23.16 -4.10 1.17
N GLY A 311 -23.40 -2.81 0.99
CA GLY A 311 -22.99 -1.76 1.92
C GLY A 311 -23.59 -1.91 3.31
N SER A 312 -24.87 -2.28 3.41
CA SER A 312 -25.50 -2.59 4.70
C SER A 312 -24.79 -3.75 5.42
N GLN A 313 -24.45 -4.83 4.70
CA GLN A 313 -23.69 -5.95 5.28
C GLN A 313 -22.25 -5.58 5.64
N PHE A 314 -21.62 -4.69 4.88
CA PHE A 314 -20.29 -4.16 5.17
C PHE A 314 -20.28 -3.38 6.48
N TRP A 315 -21.19 -2.42 6.66
CA TRP A 315 -21.25 -1.64 7.90
C TRP A 315 -21.59 -2.48 9.13
N GLN A 316 -22.47 -3.47 8.99
CA GLN A 316 -22.74 -4.42 10.08
C GLN A 316 -21.47 -5.16 10.52
N GLN A 317 -20.67 -5.61 9.56
CA GLN A 317 -19.40 -6.28 9.83
C GLN A 317 -18.39 -5.33 10.51
N LEU A 318 -18.31 -4.07 10.06
CA LEU A 318 -17.42 -3.08 10.68
C LEU A 318 -17.85 -2.77 12.11
N CYS A 319 -19.15 -2.59 12.37
CA CYS A 319 -19.66 -2.37 13.73
C CYS A 319 -19.23 -3.50 14.67
N LEU A 320 -19.38 -4.76 14.24
CA LEU A 320 -18.93 -5.92 15.02
C LEU A 320 -17.41 -5.93 15.24
N GLU A 321 -16.62 -5.57 14.23
CA GLU A 321 -15.15 -5.56 14.32
C GLU A 321 -14.60 -4.42 15.18
N HIS A 322 -15.35 -3.33 15.34
CA HIS A 322 -14.98 -2.16 16.13
C HIS A 322 -15.68 -2.11 17.49
N GLY A 323 -16.53 -3.08 17.82
CA GLY A 323 -17.27 -3.13 19.09
C GLY A 323 -18.32 -2.01 19.20
N ILE A 324 -18.93 -1.64 18.07
CA ILE A 324 -20.01 -0.66 17.98
C ILE A 324 -21.33 -1.42 17.92
N ASN A 325 -22.28 -1.03 18.75
CA ASN A 325 -23.59 -1.68 18.81
C ASN A 325 -24.53 -1.21 17.68
N GLN A 326 -25.74 -1.77 17.65
CA GLN A 326 -26.72 -1.50 16.58
C GLN A 326 -27.27 -0.07 16.58
N ASP A 327 -27.11 0.66 17.69
CA ASP A 327 -27.51 2.06 17.84
C ASP A 327 -26.35 3.04 17.53
N GLY A 328 -25.17 2.51 17.20
CA GLY A 328 -23.98 3.31 16.89
C GLY A 328 -23.17 3.71 18.12
N ASN A 329 -23.46 3.15 19.30
CA ASN A 329 -22.70 3.42 20.51
C ASN A 329 -21.58 2.40 20.70
N LEU A 330 -20.44 2.87 21.21
CA LEU A 330 -19.30 2.02 21.55
C LEU A 330 -19.62 1.17 22.79
N GLU A 331 -19.34 -0.13 22.69
CA GLU A 331 -19.46 -1.06 23.82
C GLU A 331 -18.34 -0.82 24.84
N GLU A 332 -18.63 -1.04 26.13
CA GLU A 332 -17.68 -0.75 27.22
C GLU A 332 -16.34 -1.49 27.04
N PHE A 333 -16.38 -2.73 26.55
CA PHE A 333 -15.19 -3.55 26.30
C PHE A 333 -14.33 -3.07 25.13
N ALA A 334 -14.82 -2.12 24.32
CA ALA A 334 -14.19 -1.67 23.07
C ALA A 334 -13.45 -0.32 23.18
N THR A 335 -13.32 0.20 24.41
CA THR A 335 -12.69 1.50 24.71
C THR A 335 -11.17 1.49 24.48
N GLU A 336 -10.48 0.35 24.66
CA GLU A 336 -9.01 0.25 24.64
C GLU A 336 -8.45 -0.54 23.41
N GLY A 337 -9.21 -0.63 22.32
CA GLY A 337 -8.98 -1.57 21.21
C GLY A 337 -7.76 -1.40 20.31
N GLY A 338 -7.10 -0.24 20.33
CA GLY A 338 -5.99 0.09 19.43
C GLY A 338 -6.38 0.11 17.93
N ASP A 339 -7.68 0.19 17.63
CA ASP A 339 -8.25 0.26 16.29
C ASP A 339 -8.60 1.70 15.89
N ARG A 340 -8.43 2.03 14.61
CA ARG A 340 -8.74 3.33 14.00
C ARG A 340 -10.16 3.32 13.46
N LYS A 341 -11.08 3.95 14.20
CA LYS A 341 -12.51 4.06 13.84
C LYS A 341 -12.77 5.27 12.95
N ASP A 342 -11.99 6.33 13.12
CA ASP A 342 -12.05 7.65 12.46
C ASP A 342 -12.02 7.60 10.92
N VAL A 343 -11.35 6.59 10.34
CA VAL A 343 -11.26 6.39 8.88
C VAL A 343 -12.63 6.24 8.22
N PHE A 344 -13.51 5.43 8.83
CA PHE A 344 -14.82 5.09 8.26
C PHE A 344 -16.00 5.65 9.06
N PHE A 345 -15.79 6.00 10.33
CA PHE A 345 -16.82 6.54 11.20
C PHE A 345 -16.51 8.00 11.57
N TYR A 346 -17.54 8.82 11.52
CA TYR A 346 -17.58 10.12 12.16
C TYR A 346 -17.99 9.93 13.63
N GLN A 347 -17.26 10.54 14.56
CA GLN A 347 -17.60 10.51 15.98
C GLN A 347 -18.45 11.74 16.31
N SER A 348 -19.73 11.53 16.65
CA SER A 348 -20.63 12.65 16.99
C SER A 348 -20.51 13.10 18.44
N ASP A 349 -20.31 12.13 19.34
CA ASP A 349 -20.14 12.31 20.79
C ASP A 349 -19.09 11.32 21.31
N ASP A 350 -18.74 11.37 22.60
CA ASP A 350 -17.71 10.52 23.21
C ASP A 350 -17.89 9.01 22.94
N THR A 351 -19.13 8.55 22.75
CA THR A 351 -19.46 7.13 22.55
C THR A 351 -20.13 6.83 21.22
N ARG A 352 -20.56 7.83 20.44
CA ARG A 352 -21.41 7.60 19.27
C ARG A 352 -20.63 7.74 17.95
N TYR A 353 -20.68 6.68 17.16
CA TYR A 353 -20.02 6.54 15.87
C TYR A 353 -21.05 6.39 14.75
N ILE A 354 -20.94 7.25 13.75
CA ILE A 354 -21.83 7.35 12.59
C ILE A 354 -21.02 6.98 11.34
N PRO A 355 -21.44 6.01 10.50
CA PRO A 355 -20.76 5.70 9.25
C PRO A 355 -20.68 6.91 8.32
N ARG A 356 -19.51 7.15 7.73
CA ARG A 356 -19.32 8.09 6.61
C ARG A 356 -19.85 7.47 5.32
N ALA A 357 -21.17 7.27 5.27
CA ALA A 357 -21.85 6.55 4.21
C ALA A 357 -22.97 7.40 3.62
N ILE A 358 -23.04 7.44 2.29
CA ILE A 358 -24.12 8.06 1.51
C ILE A 358 -24.85 6.96 0.76
N LEU A 359 -26.16 6.85 0.95
CA LEU A 359 -27.01 5.80 0.40
C LEU A 359 -27.94 6.40 -0.65
N LEU A 360 -27.76 5.97 -1.90
CA LEU A 360 -28.44 6.51 -3.06
C LEU A 360 -29.25 5.40 -3.74
N ASP A 361 -30.55 5.61 -3.89
CA ASP A 361 -31.38 4.76 -4.73
C ASP A 361 -32.49 5.57 -5.41
N LEU A 362 -32.80 5.19 -6.65
CA LEU A 362 -33.95 5.75 -7.37
C LEU A 362 -35.24 4.99 -7.02
N GLU A 363 -35.12 3.90 -6.27
CA GLU A 363 -36.23 3.10 -5.77
C GLU A 363 -36.21 3.02 -4.23
N PRO A 364 -37.37 3.22 -3.56
CA PRO A 364 -37.41 3.31 -2.10
C PRO A 364 -37.22 1.96 -1.39
N ARG A 365 -37.39 0.82 -2.09
CA ARG A 365 -37.53 -0.50 -1.47
C ARG A 365 -36.38 -0.87 -0.53
N VAL A 366 -35.14 -0.69 -1.00
CA VAL A 366 -33.94 -1.15 -0.27
C VAL A 366 -33.60 -0.18 0.85
N ILE A 367 -33.67 1.12 0.59
CA ILE A 367 -33.41 2.14 1.60
C ILE A 367 -34.45 2.06 2.73
N ASN A 368 -35.74 1.89 2.41
CA ASN A 368 -36.79 1.70 3.43
C ASN A 368 -36.55 0.45 4.29
N ALA A 369 -35.99 -0.61 3.72
CA ALA A 369 -35.62 -1.80 4.49
C ALA A 369 -34.45 -1.53 5.44
N ILE A 370 -33.49 -0.68 5.05
CA ILE A 370 -32.38 -0.25 5.92
C ILE A 370 -32.92 0.66 7.04
N GLN A 371 -33.80 1.61 6.72
CA GLN A 371 -34.41 2.53 7.69
C GLN A 371 -35.34 1.84 8.70
N THR A 372 -35.91 0.68 8.35
CA THR A 372 -36.70 -0.15 9.28
C THR A 372 -35.90 -1.29 9.91
N GLY A 373 -34.65 -1.47 9.49
CA GLY A 373 -33.77 -2.54 9.95
C GLY A 373 -33.20 -2.32 11.36
N PRO A 374 -32.48 -3.33 11.90
CA PRO A 374 -31.88 -3.27 13.23
C PRO A 374 -30.84 -2.15 13.37
N TYR A 375 -30.06 -1.89 12.31
CA TYR A 375 -29.01 -0.86 12.28
C TYR A 375 -29.52 0.50 11.77
N ARG A 376 -30.82 0.80 11.87
CA ARG A 376 -31.39 2.06 11.34
C ARG A 376 -30.80 3.32 11.97
N HIS A 377 -30.36 3.23 13.23
CA HIS A 377 -29.94 4.39 14.05
C HIS A 377 -28.46 4.76 13.89
N ILE A 378 -27.68 3.93 13.17
CA ILE A 378 -26.26 4.19 12.95
C ILE A 378 -26.05 5.24 11.86
N TYR A 379 -26.89 5.26 10.82
CA TYR A 379 -26.70 6.11 9.65
C TYR A 379 -27.19 7.54 9.93
N ASN A 380 -26.51 8.53 9.34
CA ASN A 380 -27.02 9.90 9.31
C ASN A 380 -28.28 9.97 8.44
N PRO A 381 -29.44 10.43 8.97
CA PRO A 381 -30.67 10.58 8.18
C PRO A 381 -30.51 11.51 6.96
N GLU A 382 -29.59 12.47 7.01
CA GLU A 382 -29.31 13.40 5.92
C GLU A 382 -28.47 12.79 4.79
N ASN A 383 -28.00 11.55 4.94
CA ASN A 383 -27.19 10.84 3.94
C ASN A 383 -28.00 9.84 3.11
N PHE A 384 -29.33 9.87 3.23
CA PHE A 384 -30.23 9.05 2.43
C PHE A 384 -30.82 9.87 1.29
N PHE A 385 -30.61 9.40 0.07
CA PHE A 385 -31.29 9.91 -1.11
C PHE A 385 -32.23 8.86 -1.67
N ILE A 386 -33.50 9.26 -1.80
CA ILE A 386 -34.53 8.49 -2.49
C ILE A 386 -35.20 9.45 -3.47
N ASP A 387 -35.25 9.09 -4.75
CA ASP A 387 -35.95 9.89 -5.76
C ASP A 387 -37.45 10.04 -5.37
N PRO A 388 -37.97 11.28 -5.20
CA PRO A 388 -39.35 11.50 -4.79
C PRO A 388 -40.39 10.98 -5.80
N GLN A 389 -40.01 10.89 -7.08
CA GLN A 389 -40.90 10.40 -8.14
C GLN A 389 -40.95 8.85 -8.15
N GLY A 390 -39.97 8.19 -7.55
CA GLY A 390 -39.89 6.73 -7.42
C GLY A 390 -39.95 6.00 -8.76
N SER A 391 -39.61 6.68 -9.86
CA SER A 391 -39.76 6.14 -11.21
C SER A 391 -38.77 5.00 -11.49
N GLY A 392 -37.69 4.94 -10.71
CA GLY A 392 -36.62 3.96 -10.84
C GLY A 392 -35.88 4.08 -12.18
N ALA A 393 -34.71 3.46 -12.29
CA ALA A 393 -34.00 3.39 -13.57
C ALA A 393 -34.50 2.25 -14.49
N GLY A 394 -35.40 1.38 -14.01
CA GLY A 394 -36.00 0.31 -14.82
C GLY A 394 -34.99 -0.65 -15.49
N ASN A 395 -33.85 -0.92 -14.83
CA ASN A 395 -32.72 -1.67 -15.40
C ASN A 395 -32.10 -1.07 -16.68
N ASN A 396 -32.30 0.21 -16.95
CA ASN A 396 -31.74 0.93 -18.09
C ASN A 396 -30.67 1.94 -17.62
N TRP A 397 -29.43 1.76 -18.09
CA TRP A 397 -28.34 2.69 -17.81
C TRP A 397 -28.65 4.12 -18.22
N ALA A 398 -29.28 4.33 -19.38
CA ALA A 398 -29.52 5.67 -19.91
C ALA A 398 -30.52 6.45 -19.06
N ALA A 399 -31.55 5.77 -18.55
CA ALA A 399 -32.53 6.38 -17.66
C ALA A 399 -31.88 6.73 -16.31
N GLY A 400 -31.06 5.83 -15.76
CA GLY A 400 -30.31 6.12 -14.52
C GLY A 400 -29.32 7.28 -14.68
N TYR A 401 -28.67 7.39 -15.84
CA TYR A 401 -27.76 8.48 -16.15
C TYR A 401 -28.49 9.82 -16.31
N ALA A 402 -29.59 9.84 -17.09
CA ALA A 402 -30.42 11.03 -17.27
C ALA A 402 -31.03 11.51 -15.95
N GLN A 403 -31.48 10.59 -15.09
CA GLN A 403 -31.98 10.95 -13.77
C GLN A 403 -30.87 11.56 -12.90
N GLY A 404 -29.63 11.07 -13.01
CA GLY A 404 -28.47 11.62 -12.31
C GLY A 404 -28.24 13.12 -12.56
N GLU A 405 -28.54 13.59 -13.76
CA GLU A 405 -28.50 15.02 -14.09
C GLU A 405 -29.57 15.82 -13.33
N HIS A 406 -30.78 15.29 -13.22
CA HIS A 406 -31.89 15.95 -12.53
C HIS A 406 -31.67 16.01 -11.01
N VAL A 407 -31.05 14.98 -10.44
CA VAL A 407 -30.81 14.86 -8.99
C VAL A 407 -29.39 15.30 -8.59
N HIS A 408 -28.67 15.97 -9.50
CA HIS A 408 -27.27 16.33 -9.32
C HIS A 408 -27.05 17.20 -8.08
N GLU A 409 -27.81 18.28 -7.94
CA GLU A 409 -27.63 19.25 -6.84
C GLU A 409 -27.82 18.56 -5.48
N GLU A 410 -28.91 17.82 -5.30
CA GLU A 410 -29.20 17.12 -4.03
C GLU A 410 -28.11 16.11 -3.66
N ILE A 411 -27.65 15.29 -4.62
CA ILE A 411 -26.59 14.29 -4.38
C ILE A 411 -25.25 14.96 -4.04
N PHE A 412 -24.87 15.99 -4.78
CA PHE A 412 -23.58 16.65 -4.57
C PHE A 412 -23.56 17.49 -3.30
N ASP A 413 -24.67 18.12 -2.90
CA ASP A 413 -24.77 18.82 -1.62
C ASP A 413 -24.51 17.86 -0.43
N MET A 414 -25.01 16.62 -0.48
CA MET A 414 -24.68 15.59 0.52
C MET A 414 -23.20 15.19 0.49
N ILE A 415 -22.62 15.01 -0.70
CA ILE A 415 -21.20 14.64 -0.86
C ILE A 415 -20.30 15.76 -0.34
N ASP A 416 -20.58 17.01 -0.69
CA ASP A 416 -19.82 18.17 -0.25
C ASP A 416 -19.93 18.35 1.26
N ARG A 417 -21.13 18.18 1.85
CA ARG A 417 -21.31 18.27 3.30
C ARG A 417 -20.45 17.24 4.04
N GLU A 418 -20.41 16.00 3.57
CA GLU A 418 -19.58 14.95 4.17
C GLU A 418 -18.08 15.19 3.91
N ALA A 419 -17.71 15.73 2.75
CA ALA A 419 -16.33 16.07 2.40
C ALA A 419 -15.80 17.26 3.22
N ASP A 420 -16.62 18.30 3.42
CA ASP A 420 -16.30 19.46 4.25
C ASP A 420 -16.28 19.12 5.74
N GLY A 421 -17.06 18.11 6.16
CA GLY A 421 -17.04 17.53 7.50
C GLY A 421 -15.88 16.55 7.76
N SER A 422 -14.96 16.40 6.80
CA SER A 422 -13.78 15.53 6.90
C SER A 422 -12.52 16.39 7.06
N ASP A 423 -11.74 16.16 8.11
CA ASP A 423 -10.49 16.88 8.39
C ASP A 423 -9.44 16.66 7.28
N SER A 424 -9.38 15.44 6.75
CA SER A 424 -8.44 15.01 5.72
C SER A 424 -9.02 13.87 4.90
N LEU A 425 -10.00 14.20 4.05
CA LEU A 425 -10.58 13.28 3.08
C LEU A 425 -9.49 12.67 2.16
N GLU A 426 -9.34 11.36 2.18
CA GLU A 426 -8.42 10.63 1.30
C GLU A 426 -9.07 10.30 -0.04
N GLY A 427 -10.33 9.86 -0.02
CA GLY A 427 -11.02 9.46 -1.23
C GLY A 427 -12.43 8.95 -0.99
N PHE A 428 -13.00 8.43 -2.06
CA PHE A 428 -14.34 7.90 -2.12
C PHE A 428 -14.31 6.40 -2.44
N MET A 429 -15.22 5.67 -1.79
CA MET A 429 -15.45 4.25 -2.02
C MET A 429 -16.84 4.06 -2.64
N LEU A 430 -16.94 3.76 -3.93
CA LEU A 430 -18.22 3.52 -4.60
C LEU A 430 -18.58 2.03 -4.62
N LEU A 431 -19.72 1.67 -4.01
CA LEU A 431 -20.32 0.35 -4.06
C LEU A 431 -21.48 0.36 -5.04
N HIS A 432 -21.39 -0.41 -6.12
CA HIS A 432 -22.42 -0.43 -7.14
C HIS A 432 -22.41 -1.74 -7.95
N SER A 433 -23.48 -1.96 -8.72
CA SER A 433 -23.51 -3.00 -9.75
C SER A 433 -23.39 -2.38 -11.14
N ILE A 434 -22.61 -3.01 -12.00
CA ILE A 434 -22.43 -2.56 -13.40
C ILE A 434 -23.61 -2.95 -14.30
N ALA A 435 -24.50 -3.83 -13.84
CA ALA A 435 -25.55 -4.43 -14.67
C ALA A 435 -26.95 -3.86 -14.42
N GLY A 436 -27.17 -3.23 -13.26
CA GLY A 436 -28.47 -2.64 -12.89
C GLY A 436 -28.80 -1.38 -13.69
N GLY A 437 -29.87 -0.66 -13.33
CA GLY A 437 -30.17 0.67 -13.87
C GLY A 437 -29.49 1.78 -13.07
N THR A 438 -29.81 1.86 -11.77
CA THR A 438 -29.29 2.89 -10.86
C THR A 438 -27.78 2.76 -10.66
N GLY A 439 -27.31 1.59 -10.18
CA GLY A 439 -25.88 1.39 -9.91
C GLY A 439 -25.00 1.52 -11.16
N SER A 440 -25.53 1.28 -12.36
CA SER A 440 -24.79 1.43 -13.60
C SER A 440 -24.87 2.87 -14.11
N GLY A 441 -26.08 3.40 -14.37
CA GLY A 441 -26.33 4.71 -14.95
C GLY A 441 -26.00 5.86 -14.02
N LEU A 442 -26.68 5.94 -12.87
CA LEU A 442 -26.41 6.97 -11.85
C LEU A 442 -24.98 6.83 -11.34
N GLY A 443 -24.51 5.59 -11.12
CA GLY A 443 -23.11 5.35 -10.73
C GLY A 443 -22.10 5.86 -11.77
N SER A 444 -22.38 5.73 -13.07
CA SER A 444 -21.51 6.27 -14.13
C SER A 444 -21.51 7.79 -14.14
N TYR A 445 -22.68 8.42 -14.00
CA TYR A 445 -22.81 9.88 -13.88
C TYR A 445 -22.01 10.41 -12.68
N MET A 446 -22.10 9.74 -11.54
CA MET A 446 -21.35 10.12 -10.34
C MET A 446 -19.84 10.02 -10.53
N LEU A 447 -19.34 8.94 -11.16
CA LEU A 447 -17.90 8.78 -11.41
C LEU A 447 -17.33 9.96 -12.21
N GLU A 448 -17.98 10.34 -13.31
CA GLU A 448 -17.56 11.48 -14.13
C GLU A 448 -17.53 12.79 -13.32
N ARG A 449 -18.63 13.10 -12.65
CA ARG A 449 -18.77 14.37 -11.92
C ARG A 449 -17.87 14.45 -10.68
N MET A 450 -17.62 13.33 -10.02
CA MET A 450 -16.70 13.26 -8.89
C MET A 450 -15.25 13.43 -9.32
N ASN A 451 -14.85 12.85 -10.46
CA ASN A 451 -13.52 13.02 -11.02
C ASN A 451 -13.25 14.50 -11.36
N ASP A 452 -14.24 15.20 -11.91
CA ASP A 452 -14.16 16.64 -12.20
C ASP A 452 -14.13 17.52 -10.93
N ARG A 453 -14.99 17.21 -9.94
CA ARG A 453 -15.15 18.03 -8.72
C ARG A 453 -14.04 17.80 -7.71
N PHE A 454 -13.54 16.56 -7.59
CA PHE A 454 -12.53 16.15 -6.62
C PHE A 454 -11.29 15.51 -7.29
N PRO A 455 -10.59 16.20 -8.21
CA PRO A 455 -9.53 15.61 -9.05
C PRO A 455 -8.26 15.19 -8.29
N LYS A 456 -8.17 15.53 -7.00
CA LYS A 456 -7.04 15.16 -6.12
C LYS A 456 -7.38 14.03 -5.16
N LYS A 457 -8.63 13.55 -5.16
CA LYS A 457 -9.12 12.52 -4.24
C LYS A 457 -9.20 11.20 -4.99
N LEU A 458 -8.89 10.11 -4.29
CA LEU A 458 -8.94 8.78 -4.91
C LEU A 458 -10.38 8.31 -5.10
N ILE A 459 -10.67 7.70 -6.23
CA ILE A 459 -11.93 7.02 -6.52
C ILE A 459 -11.68 5.51 -6.60
N HIS A 460 -12.06 4.81 -5.52
CA HIS A 460 -11.96 3.37 -5.41
C HIS A 460 -13.35 2.75 -5.52
N THR A 461 -13.52 1.69 -6.33
CA THR A 461 -14.84 1.07 -6.51
C THR A 461 -14.84 -0.41 -6.12
N TYR A 462 -15.94 -0.85 -5.51
CA TYR A 462 -16.32 -2.26 -5.42
C TYR A 462 -17.46 -2.49 -6.41
N SER A 463 -17.09 -2.98 -7.59
CA SER A 463 -18.01 -3.13 -8.71
C SER A 463 -18.47 -4.58 -8.82
N VAL A 464 -19.78 -4.80 -8.65
CA VAL A 464 -20.39 -6.14 -8.76
C VAL A 464 -20.75 -6.44 -10.21
N PHE A 465 -20.05 -7.42 -10.77
CA PHE A 465 -20.24 -7.95 -12.11
C PHE A 465 -21.34 -9.02 -12.10
N PRO A 466 -22.22 -9.01 -13.12
CA PRO A 466 -23.33 -9.95 -13.22
C PRO A 466 -22.84 -11.35 -13.57
N ASP A 467 -23.63 -12.35 -13.21
CA ASP A 467 -23.39 -13.71 -13.66
C ASP A 467 -23.63 -13.81 -15.18
N GLY A 468 -22.63 -14.31 -15.91
CA GLY A 468 -22.71 -14.51 -17.35
C GLY A 468 -23.65 -15.63 -17.80
N GLN A 469 -24.10 -16.51 -16.90
CA GLN A 469 -24.99 -17.65 -17.20
C GLN A 469 -26.43 -17.44 -16.74
N ALA A 470 -26.66 -16.66 -15.67
CA ALA A 470 -27.96 -16.52 -15.01
C ALA A 470 -28.38 -15.05 -14.79
N ALA A 471 -28.09 -14.16 -15.74
CA ALA A 471 -28.56 -12.77 -15.64
C ALA A 471 -30.04 -12.67 -15.99
N ASP A 472 -30.89 -12.37 -15.01
CA ASP A 472 -32.33 -12.10 -15.18
C ASP A 472 -32.62 -10.89 -16.08
N VAL A 473 -31.66 -9.95 -16.18
CA VAL A 473 -31.79 -8.71 -16.96
C VAL A 473 -31.19 -8.89 -18.35
N VAL A 474 -32.05 -8.86 -19.39
CA VAL A 474 -31.64 -9.05 -20.79
C VAL A 474 -30.74 -7.94 -21.34
N VAL A 475 -30.87 -6.71 -20.81
CA VAL A 475 -30.11 -5.53 -21.26
C VAL A 475 -28.78 -5.32 -20.52
N ASN A 476 -28.45 -6.19 -19.56
CA ASN A 476 -27.20 -6.15 -18.79
C ASN A 476 -25.97 -5.85 -19.68
N PRO A 477 -25.74 -6.52 -20.82
CA PRO A 477 -24.51 -6.29 -21.60
C PRO A 477 -24.36 -4.84 -22.11
N TYR A 478 -25.48 -4.13 -22.33
CA TYR A 478 -25.44 -2.70 -22.66
C TYR A 478 -25.03 -1.87 -21.45
N ASN A 479 -25.68 -2.08 -20.30
CA ASN A 479 -25.36 -1.38 -19.05
C ASN A 479 -23.91 -1.60 -18.63
N SER A 480 -23.48 -2.86 -18.63
CA SER A 480 -22.11 -3.26 -18.27
C SER A 480 -21.08 -2.59 -19.17
N LEU A 481 -21.31 -2.52 -20.48
CA LEU A 481 -20.35 -1.89 -21.40
C LEU A 481 -20.22 -0.38 -21.14
N LEU A 482 -21.34 0.32 -20.95
CA LEU A 482 -21.35 1.76 -20.72
C LEU A 482 -20.67 2.10 -19.38
N THR A 483 -20.99 1.36 -18.32
CA THR A 483 -20.32 1.54 -17.02
C THR A 483 -18.84 1.17 -17.06
N MET A 484 -18.45 0.15 -17.83
CA MET A 484 -17.03 -0.22 -17.99
C MET A 484 -16.20 0.92 -18.60
N ARG A 485 -16.76 1.74 -19.49
CA ARG A 485 -16.05 2.93 -20.02
C ARG A 485 -15.68 3.87 -18.88
N ARG A 486 -16.64 4.23 -18.01
CA ARG A 486 -16.41 5.16 -16.89
C ARG A 486 -15.51 4.58 -15.83
N LEU A 487 -15.68 3.30 -15.49
CA LEU A 487 -14.74 2.61 -14.61
C LEU A 487 -13.30 2.61 -15.15
N THR A 488 -13.11 2.65 -16.47
CA THR A 488 -11.78 2.68 -17.09
C THR A 488 -11.16 4.09 -17.08
N GLN A 489 -11.97 5.14 -17.17
CA GLN A 489 -11.51 6.52 -17.35
C GLN A 489 -11.51 7.33 -16.06
N ASP A 490 -12.47 7.08 -15.16
CA ASP A 490 -12.80 7.96 -14.03
C ASP A 490 -12.58 7.32 -12.65
N ALA A 491 -12.12 6.06 -12.58
CA ALA A 491 -11.79 5.40 -11.33
C ALA A 491 -10.28 5.10 -11.24
N ASP A 492 -9.69 5.30 -10.07
CA ASP A 492 -8.27 4.99 -9.81
C ASP A 492 -8.02 3.50 -9.56
N SER A 493 -9.02 2.81 -8.99
CA SER A 493 -8.93 1.38 -8.66
C SER A 493 -10.30 0.73 -8.65
N VAL A 494 -10.43 -0.40 -9.33
CA VAL A 494 -11.69 -1.16 -9.42
C VAL A 494 -11.49 -2.56 -8.87
N VAL A 495 -12.14 -2.88 -7.76
CA VAL A 495 -12.19 -4.24 -7.23
C VAL A 495 -13.34 -4.99 -7.90
N VAL A 496 -12.99 -6.02 -8.68
CA VAL A 496 -13.96 -6.81 -9.45
C VAL A 496 -14.55 -7.91 -8.57
N LEU A 497 -15.88 -7.89 -8.42
CA LEU A 497 -16.65 -8.89 -7.68
C LEU A 497 -17.61 -9.60 -8.64
N ASP A 498 -17.33 -10.85 -9.02
CA ASP A 498 -18.14 -11.59 -10.00
C ASP A 498 -19.18 -12.47 -9.31
N ASN A 499 -20.46 -12.15 -9.50
CA ASN A 499 -21.57 -12.93 -8.93
C ASN A 499 -21.53 -14.41 -9.34
N GLY A 500 -21.09 -14.75 -10.55
CA GLY A 500 -20.97 -16.16 -10.95
C GLY A 500 -19.91 -16.90 -10.14
N ALA A 501 -18.78 -16.25 -9.85
CA ALA A 501 -17.73 -16.83 -9.02
C ALA A 501 -18.14 -16.89 -7.55
N LEU A 502 -18.78 -15.84 -7.03
CA LEU A 502 -19.27 -15.75 -5.65
C LEU A 502 -20.33 -16.84 -5.39
N SER A 503 -21.32 -16.97 -6.26
CA SER A 503 -22.35 -18.01 -6.18
C SER A 503 -21.75 -19.41 -6.20
N ARG A 504 -20.79 -19.67 -7.09
CA ARG A 504 -20.06 -20.95 -7.11
C ARG A 504 -19.31 -21.22 -5.81
N ILE A 505 -18.61 -20.23 -5.25
CA ILE A 505 -17.89 -20.39 -3.98
C ILE A 505 -18.87 -20.70 -2.85
N VAL A 506 -20.00 -19.99 -2.77
CA VAL A 506 -21.02 -20.23 -1.73
C VAL A 506 -21.63 -21.62 -1.90
N ALA A 507 -21.98 -22.03 -3.12
CA ALA A 507 -22.54 -23.35 -3.41
C ALA A 507 -21.56 -24.48 -3.04
N ASP A 508 -20.30 -24.37 -3.48
CA ASP A 508 -19.27 -25.38 -3.22
C ASP A 508 -18.90 -25.48 -1.73
N ARG A 509 -18.90 -24.36 -1.00
CA ARG A 509 -18.41 -24.29 0.39
C ARG A 509 -19.49 -24.46 1.44
N MET A 510 -20.69 -23.92 1.20
CA MET A 510 -21.83 -24.05 2.12
C MET A 510 -22.68 -25.28 1.80
N HIS A 511 -22.36 -26.02 0.72
CA HIS A 511 -23.13 -27.19 0.26
C HIS A 511 -24.60 -26.87 0.00
N VAL A 512 -24.86 -25.68 -0.56
CA VAL A 512 -26.19 -25.20 -0.94
C VAL A 512 -26.34 -25.30 -2.46
N GLN A 513 -27.50 -25.74 -2.95
CA GLN A 513 -27.73 -25.85 -4.40
C GLN A 513 -27.96 -24.49 -5.07
N GLU A 514 -28.70 -23.59 -4.42
CA GLU A 514 -28.97 -22.23 -4.90
C GLU A 514 -28.59 -21.20 -3.81
N PRO A 515 -27.47 -20.49 -3.97
CA PRO A 515 -27.04 -19.49 -3.00
C PRO A 515 -27.93 -18.24 -3.07
N SER A 516 -28.33 -17.72 -1.92
CA SER A 516 -29.10 -16.46 -1.87
C SER A 516 -28.20 -15.24 -1.99
N PHE A 517 -28.75 -14.11 -2.45
CA PHE A 517 -28.01 -12.84 -2.49
C PHE A 517 -27.51 -12.39 -1.12
N GLN A 518 -28.21 -12.76 -0.04
CA GLN A 518 -27.74 -12.48 1.32
C GLN A 518 -26.43 -13.21 1.62
N GLN A 519 -26.31 -14.48 1.22
CA GLN A 519 -25.09 -15.28 1.41
C GLN A 519 -23.94 -14.77 0.55
N THR A 520 -24.19 -14.37 -0.70
CA THR A 520 -23.15 -13.76 -1.54
C THR A 520 -22.71 -12.40 -0.99
N ASN A 521 -23.63 -11.59 -0.48
CA ASN A 521 -23.31 -10.28 0.09
C ASN A 521 -22.49 -10.40 1.39
N GLN A 522 -22.73 -11.43 2.21
CA GLN A 522 -21.87 -11.73 3.38
C GLN A 522 -20.43 -12.03 2.96
N LEU A 523 -20.25 -12.79 1.88
CA LEU A 523 -18.93 -13.09 1.32
C LEU A 523 -18.23 -11.83 0.82
N VAL A 524 -18.97 -10.96 0.11
CA VAL A 524 -18.46 -9.67 -0.37
C VAL A 524 -18.09 -8.77 0.80
N SER A 525 -18.95 -8.63 1.81
CA SER A 525 -18.70 -7.84 3.02
C SER A 525 -17.42 -8.31 3.73
N THR A 526 -17.21 -9.63 3.84
CA THR A 526 -15.97 -10.19 4.42
C THR A 526 -14.73 -9.76 3.64
N VAL A 527 -14.79 -9.74 2.32
CA VAL A 527 -13.66 -9.30 1.48
C VAL A 527 -13.43 -7.80 1.58
N MET A 528 -14.48 -7.00 1.58
CA MET A 528 -14.39 -5.55 1.76
C MET A 528 -13.83 -5.18 3.14
N SER A 529 -14.24 -5.89 4.18
CA SER A 529 -13.65 -5.73 5.52
C SER A 529 -12.17 -6.12 5.52
N ALA A 530 -11.82 -7.25 4.88
CA ALA A 530 -10.45 -7.72 4.82
C ALA A 530 -9.51 -6.82 3.99
N SER A 531 -10.00 -6.20 2.92
CA SER A 531 -9.21 -5.26 2.09
C SER A 531 -8.95 -3.93 2.79
N THR A 532 -9.86 -3.52 3.67
CA THR A 532 -9.77 -2.26 4.44
C THR A 532 -9.13 -2.45 5.82
N THR A 533 -8.70 -3.67 6.17
CA THR A 533 -8.15 -3.97 7.50
C THR A 533 -6.89 -3.16 7.80
N THR A 534 -6.02 -2.93 6.81
CA THR A 534 -4.79 -2.16 7.00
C THR A 534 -5.05 -0.67 7.25
N LEU A 535 -6.23 -0.17 6.88
CA LEU A 535 -6.65 1.20 7.14
C LEU A 535 -7.24 1.34 8.56
N ARG A 536 -7.97 0.30 9.00
CA ARG A 536 -8.72 0.28 10.27
C ARG A 536 -7.89 -0.19 11.46
N TYR A 537 -6.86 -1.00 11.23
CA TYR A 537 -5.95 -1.47 12.27
C TYR A 537 -4.54 -1.01 11.92
N PRO A 538 -3.93 -0.14 12.73
CA PRO A 538 -2.65 0.47 12.41
C PRO A 538 -1.57 -0.62 12.28
N GLY A 539 -0.89 -0.62 11.13
CA GLY A 539 0.28 -1.43 10.83
C GLY A 539 1.49 -0.57 10.50
N TYR A 540 2.59 -1.19 10.05
CA TYR A 540 3.80 -0.46 9.63
C TYR A 540 3.82 -0.12 8.13
N MET A 541 2.99 -0.78 7.31
CA MET A 541 2.95 -0.61 5.84
C MET A 541 1.50 -0.60 5.35
N HIS A 542 1.21 0.18 4.30
CA HIS A 542 -0.11 0.28 3.64
C HIS A 542 -1.25 0.75 4.57
N ASN A 543 -0.97 1.76 5.40
CA ASN A 543 -1.96 2.35 6.31
C ASN A 543 -2.91 3.36 5.63
N ASP A 544 -2.67 3.64 4.35
CA ASP A 544 -3.44 4.58 3.52
C ASP A 544 -3.88 3.88 2.22
N LEU A 545 -5.01 4.32 1.67
CA LEU A 545 -5.54 3.83 0.41
C LEU A 545 -4.59 4.15 -0.76
N VAL A 546 -3.93 5.32 -0.71
CA VAL A 546 -2.89 5.69 -1.69
C VAL A 546 -1.77 4.66 -1.74
N GLY A 547 -1.24 4.25 -0.58
CA GLY A 547 -0.17 3.26 -0.50
C GLY A 547 -0.58 1.86 -0.96
N ILE A 548 -1.84 1.46 -0.73
CA ILE A 548 -2.39 0.21 -1.27
C ILE A 548 -2.46 0.28 -2.80
N ILE A 549 -3.09 1.32 -3.36
CA ILE A 549 -3.30 1.47 -4.80
C ILE A 549 -1.96 1.58 -5.55
N ALA A 550 -1.04 2.43 -5.08
CA ALA A 550 0.26 2.64 -5.71
C ALA A 550 1.08 1.34 -5.80
N SER A 551 0.89 0.43 -4.84
CA SER A 551 1.59 -0.86 -4.84
C SER A 551 1.01 -1.89 -5.81
N LEU A 552 -0.30 -1.82 -6.05
CA LEU A 552 -1.05 -2.77 -6.87
C LEU A 552 -1.16 -2.34 -8.33
N ILE A 553 -1.13 -1.04 -8.60
CA ILE A 553 -1.45 -0.49 -9.93
C ILE A 553 -0.24 0.32 -10.42
N PRO A 554 0.75 -0.33 -11.07
CA PRO A 554 1.90 0.37 -11.64
C PRO A 554 1.56 1.12 -12.93
N THR A 555 0.46 0.77 -13.59
CA THR A 555 -0.01 1.34 -14.85
C THR A 555 -1.45 1.81 -14.68
N PRO A 556 -1.75 3.12 -14.78
CA PRO A 556 -3.05 3.67 -14.41
C PRO A 556 -4.24 3.04 -15.12
N ARG A 557 -4.11 2.65 -16.40
CA ARG A 557 -5.20 2.02 -17.18
C ARG A 557 -5.52 0.59 -16.77
N ALA A 558 -4.56 -0.13 -16.14
CA ALA A 558 -4.72 -1.52 -15.77
C ALA A 558 -4.98 -1.64 -14.27
N HIS A 559 -6.06 -1.04 -13.81
CA HIS A 559 -6.42 -0.85 -12.40
C HIS A 559 -7.54 -1.78 -11.90
N PHE A 560 -7.88 -2.80 -12.66
CA PHE A 560 -8.86 -3.81 -12.24
C PHE A 560 -8.21 -4.91 -11.40
N LEU A 561 -8.59 -4.96 -10.13
CA LEU A 561 -8.07 -5.89 -9.14
C LEU A 561 -9.00 -7.09 -9.00
N THR A 562 -8.38 -8.27 -8.98
CA THR A 562 -9.05 -9.55 -8.70
C THR A 562 -8.82 -9.94 -7.25
N THR A 563 -9.85 -10.47 -6.60
CA THR A 563 -9.78 -10.86 -5.19
C THR A 563 -9.76 -12.38 -5.02
N SER A 564 -9.10 -12.84 -3.98
CA SER A 564 -9.17 -14.22 -3.51
C SER A 564 -9.10 -14.25 -2.00
N TYR A 565 -9.86 -15.11 -1.34
CA TYR A 565 -9.89 -15.17 0.12
C TYR A 565 -9.77 -16.61 0.61
N THR A 566 -9.24 -16.80 1.81
CA THR A 566 -9.18 -18.09 2.48
C THR A 566 -8.98 -17.90 3.97
N PRO A 567 -9.52 -18.77 4.83
CA PRO A 567 -10.45 -19.87 4.54
C PRO A 567 -11.89 -19.39 4.32
N PHE A 568 -12.65 -20.13 3.50
CA PHE A 568 -14.11 -20.06 3.46
C PHE A 568 -14.65 -21.24 4.26
N THR A 569 -15.15 -20.98 5.46
CA THR A 569 -15.92 -21.99 6.22
C THR A 569 -17.15 -21.32 6.80
N SER A 570 -18.27 -22.02 6.80
CA SER A 570 -19.40 -21.65 7.64
C SER A 570 -19.11 -22.00 9.09
N ASP A 571 -19.56 -21.17 10.02
CA ASP A 571 -19.43 -21.40 11.47
C ASP A 571 -20.14 -22.67 11.95
N ASN A 572 -20.99 -23.26 11.12
CA ASN A 572 -21.77 -24.47 11.40
C ASN A 572 -21.01 -25.80 11.22
N ILE A 573 -19.77 -25.80 10.70
CA ILE A 573 -19.02 -27.05 10.50
C ILE A 573 -18.14 -27.33 11.72
N GLU A 574 -18.79 -27.71 12.83
CA GLU A 574 -18.10 -28.26 14.00
C GLU A 574 -17.32 -29.55 13.68
N GLN A 575 -17.63 -30.22 12.56
CA GLN A 575 -16.98 -31.45 12.13
C GLN A 575 -15.64 -31.25 11.41
N ALA A 576 -15.28 -30.02 11.03
CA ALA A 576 -13.96 -29.69 10.48
C ALA A 576 -12.99 -29.16 11.55
N LYS A 577 -13.42 -29.14 12.83
CA LYS A 577 -12.60 -28.78 13.99
C LYS A 577 -11.42 -29.74 14.22
N THR A 578 -11.43 -30.91 13.56
CA THR A 578 -10.30 -31.83 13.54
C THR A 578 -9.54 -31.71 12.22
N VAL A 579 -8.21 -31.57 12.31
CA VAL A 579 -7.22 -31.77 11.22
C VAL A 579 -6.74 -30.51 10.45
N ARG A 580 -5.76 -29.83 11.08
CA ARG A 580 -4.58 -29.08 10.57
C ARG A 580 -4.52 -27.64 11.05
N LYS A 581 -3.49 -27.33 11.87
CA LYS A 581 -2.99 -25.97 12.07
C LYS A 581 -2.74 -25.38 10.67
N THR A 582 -3.60 -24.47 10.22
CA THR A 582 -3.43 -23.82 8.93
C THR A 582 -2.26 -22.85 9.06
N THR A 583 -1.17 -23.13 8.33
CA THR A 583 0.04 -22.30 8.34
C THR A 583 -0.11 -21.11 7.39
N VAL A 584 0.69 -20.06 7.59
CA VAL A 584 0.78 -18.90 6.66
C VAL A 584 1.07 -19.38 5.23
N LEU A 585 1.97 -20.35 5.08
CA LEU A 585 2.29 -20.97 3.79
C LEU A 585 1.07 -21.61 3.13
N ASP A 586 0.22 -22.29 3.89
CA ASP A 586 -0.99 -22.91 3.35
C ASP A 586 -2.01 -21.85 2.94
N VAL A 587 -2.15 -20.75 3.69
CA VAL A 587 -2.99 -19.60 3.32
C VAL A 587 -2.51 -19.00 2.01
N MET A 588 -1.24 -18.59 1.91
CA MET A 588 -0.70 -17.96 0.71
C MET A 588 -0.76 -18.89 -0.52
N ARG A 589 -0.52 -20.20 -0.33
CA ARG A 589 -0.69 -21.18 -1.41
C ARG A 589 -2.15 -21.31 -1.85
N ARG A 590 -3.10 -21.31 -0.91
CA ARG A 590 -4.54 -21.38 -1.19
C ARG A 590 -5.03 -20.12 -1.90
N LEU A 591 -4.49 -18.94 -1.58
CA LEU A 591 -4.85 -17.68 -2.24
C LEU A 591 -4.57 -17.71 -3.74
N LEU A 592 -3.47 -18.33 -4.17
CA LEU A 592 -3.12 -18.47 -5.59
C LEU A 592 -4.00 -19.48 -6.35
N GLN A 593 -4.75 -20.34 -5.65
CA GLN A 593 -5.54 -21.39 -6.28
C GLN A 593 -6.79 -20.82 -6.99
N PRO A 594 -7.08 -21.24 -8.24
CA PRO A 594 -8.23 -20.73 -8.99
C PRO A 594 -9.59 -20.90 -8.28
N LYS A 595 -9.72 -21.94 -7.45
CA LYS A 595 -10.95 -22.24 -6.70
C LYS A 595 -11.32 -21.20 -5.64
N ASN A 596 -10.36 -20.39 -5.21
CA ASN A 596 -10.57 -19.36 -4.19
C ASN A 596 -10.64 -17.94 -4.79
N ARG A 597 -10.54 -17.82 -6.12
CA ARG A 597 -10.68 -16.54 -6.84
C ARG A 597 -12.15 -16.18 -6.98
N MET A 598 -12.47 -14.94 -6.65
CA MET A 598 -13.84 -14.40 -6.75
C MET A 598 -14.17 -13.82 -8.11
N VAL A 599 -13.40 -14.21 -9.14
CA VAL A 599 -13.63 -13.79 -10.53
C VAL A 599 -13.53 -15.01 -11.44
N SER A 600 -14.52 -15.20 -12.32
CA SER A 600 -14.59 -16.31 -13.28
C SER A 600 -13.73 -16.04 -14.52
N VAL A 601 -12.42 -16.05 -14.31
CA VAL A 601 -11.42 -15.89 -15.37
C VAL A 601 -10.86 -17.23 -15.82
N THR A 602 -10.63 -17.37 -17.12
CA THR A 602 -9.90 -18.51 -17.69
C THR A 602 -8.50 -18.03 -18.06
N PRO A 603 -7.48 -18.25 -17.21
CA PRO A 603 -6.13 -17.78 -17.51
C PRO A 603 -5.61 -18.51 -18.76
N SER A 604 -5.06 -17.75 -19.71
CA SER A 604 -4.28 -18.32 -20.81
C SER A 604 -2.90 -18.72 -20.29
N LYS A 605 -2.12 -19.45 -21.10
CA LYS A 605 -0.71 -19.73 -20.77
C LYS A 605 0.15 -18.45 -20.69
N SER A 606 -0.27 -17.37 -21.35
CA SER A 606 0.40 -16.07 -21.35
C SER A 606 -0.05 -15.17 -20.20
N SER A 607 -1.17 -15.47 -19.52
CA SER A 607 -1.66 -14.64 -18.44
C SER A 607 -0.68 -14.58 -17.27
N CYS A 608 -0.45 -13.37 -16.78
CA CYS A 608 0.52 -13.10 -15.74
C CYS A 608 -0.01 -12.11 -14.67
N TYR A 609 0.61 -12.16 -13.50
CA TYR A 609 0.41 -11.20 -12.42
C TYR A 609 1.28 -9.96 -12.68
N ILE A 610 0.64 -8.80 -12.63
CA ILE A 610 1.33 -7.50 -12.59
C ILE A 610 1.83 -7.26 -11.16
N SER A 611 0.93 -7.45 -10.18
CA SER A 611 1.22 -7.25 -8.76
C SER A 611 0.30 -8.11 -7.89
N ILE A 612 0.74 -8.39 -6.67
CA ILE A 612 -0.03 -9.12 -5.66
C ILE A 612 0.20 -8.47 -4.29
N LEU A 613 -0.88 -8.17 -3.58
CA LEU A 613 -0.89 -7.83 -2.17
C LEU A 613 -1.65 -8.91 -1.40
N ASN A 614 -0.97 -9.60 -0.48
CA ASN A 614 -1.61 -10.53 0.44
C ASN A 614 -1.79 -9.85 1.81
N ILE A 615 -3.02 -9.65 2.23
CA ILE A 615 -3.35 -9.20 3.58
C ILE A 615 -3.59 -10.46 4.42
N ILE A 616 -2.64 -10.77 5.31
CA ILE A 616 -2.71 -11.92 6.20
C ILE A 616 -3.15 -11.43 7.58
N GLN A 617 -4.29 -11.93 8.02
CA GLN A 617 -4.90 -11.57 9.29
C GLN A 617 -4.71 -12.69 10.31
N GLY A 618 -4.25 -12.33 11.51
CA GLY A 618 -4.14 -13.24 12.65
C GLY A 618 -2.72 -13.44 13.15
N GLU A 619 -2.51 -14.48 13.95
CA GLU A 619 -1.19 -14.79 14.52
C GLU A 619 -0.29 -15.42 13.46
N ALA A 620 0.42 -14.57 12.72
CA ALA A 620 1.40 -14.95 11.72
C ALA A 620 2.79 -14.45 12.13
N ASP A 621 3.77 -15.35 12.08
CA ASP A 621 5.17 -15.00 12.24
C ASP A 621 5.69 -14.42 10.91
N PRO A 622 6.31 -13.23 10.90
CA PRO A 622 6.89 -12.67 9.69
C PRO A 622 7.96 -13.56 9.04
N THR A 623 8.61 -14.42 9.82
CA THR A 623 9.58 -15.37 9.30
C THR A 623 8.92 -16.45 8.45
N ASP A 624 7.75 -16.93 8.87
CA ASP A 624 6.93 -17.86 8.08
C ASP A 624 6.41 -17.18 6.81
N VAL A 625 6.11 -15.88 6.85
CA VAL A 625 5.77 -15.10 5.65
C VAL A 625 6.94 -15.09 4.66
N HIS A 626 8.15 -14.77 5.12
CA HIS A 626 9.34 -14.74 4.27
C HIS A 626 9.64 -16.11 3.64
N LYS A 627 9.63 -17.18 4.46
CA LYS A 627 9.76 -18.57 3.99
C LYS A 627 8.67 -18.92 2.96
N SER A 628 7.44 -18.45 3.16
CA SER A 628 6.33 -18.68 2.25
C SER A 628 6.51 -17.98 0.90
N LEU A 629 6.97 -16.73 0.92
CA LEU A 629 7.30 -15.97 -0.29
C LEU A 629 8.41 -16.64 -1.10
N LEU A 630 9.50 -17.07 -0.44
CA LEU A 630 10.58 -17.80 -1.10
C LEU A 630 10.06 -19.06 -1.79
N ARG A 631 9.24 -19.85 -1.08
CA ARG A 631 8.70 -21.10 -1.62
C ARG A 631 7.72 -20.89 -2.78
N ILE A 632 6.97 -19.79 -2.78
CA ILE A 632 6.09 -19.41 -3.91
C ILE A 632 6.93 -19.06 -5.14
N ARG A 633 8.04 -18.33 -4.94
CA ARG A 633 8.98 -17.96 -6.01
C ARG A 633 9.72 -19.18 -6.58
N GLU A 634 10.30 -20.02 -5.73
CA GLU A 634 11.02 -21.25 -6.14
C GLU A 634 10.15 -22.21 -6.94
N ARG A 635 8.88 -22.38 -6.52
CA ARG A 635 7.93 -23.28 -7.19
C ARG A 635 7.26 -22.66 -8.41
N ARG A 636 7.54 -21.39 -8.72
CA ARG A 636 6.91 -20.64 -9.82
C ARG A 636 5.39 -20.81 -9.84
N LEU A 637 4.74 -20.73 -8.67
CA LEU A 637 3.28 -20.91 -8.56
C LEU A 637 2.49 -19.74 -9.18
N ALA A 638 3.16 -18.62 -9.42
CA ALA A 638 2.63 -17.44 -10.08
C ALA A 638 3.58 -17.03 -11.22
N SER A 639 3.02 -16.78 -12.40
CA SER A 639 3.73 -16.18 -13.53
C SER A 639 3.59 -14.67 -13.43
N PHE A 640 4.69 -13.92 -13.47
CA PHE A 640 4.68 -12.46 -13.38
C PHE A 640 4.96 -11.83 -14.74
N ILE A 641 4.63 -10.55 -14.86
CA ILE A 641 4.98 -9.73 -16.03
C ILE A 641 6.48 -9.86 -16.36
N PRO A 642 6.85 -9.94 -17.65
CA PRO A 642 8.24 -10.15 -18.04
C PRO A 642 9.05 -8.85 -18.12
N TRP A 643 8.38 -7.69 -18.19
CA TRP A 643 9.00 -6.37 -18.32
C TRP A 643 9.29 -5.68 -16.98
N GLY A 644 8.99 -6.32 -15.86
CA GLY A 644 9.19 -5.77 -14.51
C GLY A 644 9.50 -6.84 -13.47
N PRO A 645 9.99 -6.45 -12.28
CA PRO A 645 10.22 -7.39 -11.19
C PRO A 645 8.90 -7.93 -10.63
N ALA A 646 8.92 -9.17 -10.14
CA ALA A 646 7.77 -9.79 -9.49
C ALA A 646 7.39 -9.06 -8.17
N SER A 647 6.31 -8.29 -8.21
CA SER A 647 5.77 -7.58 -7.04
C SER A 647 4.83 -8.48 -6.24
N ILE A 648 5.33 -9.03 -5.13
CA ILE A 648 4.52 -9.72 -4.13
C ILE A 648 4.74 -9.03 -2.79
N GLN A 649 3.70 -8.37 -2.31
CA GLN A 649 3.68 -7.68 -1.03
C GLN A 649 2.81 -8.46 -0.05
N VAL A 650 3.17 -8.36 1.22
CA VAL A 650 2.43 -8.98 2.31
C VAL A 650 2.23 -7.97 3.42
N ALA A 651 0.97 -7.69 3.74
CA ALA A 651 0.59 -6.93 4.90
C ALA A 651 0.14 -7.89 6.00
N LEU A 652 0.79 -7.83 7.15
CA LEU A 652 0.38 -8.56 8.35
C LEU A 652 -0.50 -7.64 9.18
N THR A 653 -1.72 -8.07 9.47
CA THR A 653 -2.65 -7.31 10.29
C THR A 653 -3.14 -8.14 11.46
N LYS A 654 -3.38 -7.47 12.59
CA LYS A 654 -4.08 -8.07 13.71
C LYS A 654 -5.56 -8.23 13.35
N LYS A 655 -6.19 -9.24 13.94
CA LYS A 655 -7.64 -9.40 13.85
C LYS A 655 -8.32 -8.51 14.88
N SER A 656 -9.62 -8.26 14.67
CA SER A 656 -10.44 -7.63 15.70
C SER A 656 -10.34 -8.41 17.01
N PRO A 657 -10.10 -7.75 18.15
CA PRO A 657 -10.10 -8.41 19.46
C PRO A 657 -11.51 -8.77 19.94
N TYR A 658 -12.56 -8.19 19.33
CA TYR A 658 -13.95 -8.31 19.79
C TYR A 658 -14.69 -9.51 19.19
N ILE A 659 -14.21 -10.01 18.05
CA ILE A 659 -14.82 -11.14 17.36
C ILE A 659 -14.05 -12.42 17.68
N GLN A 660 -14.76 -13.44 18.16
CA GLN A 660 -14.20 -14.78 18.25
C GLN A 660 -14.03 -15.36 16.85
N HIS A 661 -12.79 -15.47 16.40
CA HIS A 661 -12.49 -16.05 15.10
C HIS A 661 -12.31 -17.56 15.19
N THR A 662 -13.06 -18.28 14.35
CA THR A 662 -12.95 -19.75 14.21
C THR A 662 -11.58 -20.19 13.67
N HIS A 663 -10.88 -19.30 12.93
CA HIS A 663 -9.57 -19.58 12.33
C HIS A 663 -8.46 -18.71 12.89
N ARG A 664 -7.34 -19.35 13.25
CA ARG A 664 -6.13 -18.66 13.71
C ARG A 664 -5.54 -17.70 12.67
N VAL A 665 -5.58 -18.07 11.39
CA VAL A 665 -5.03 -17.28 10.28
C VAL A 665 -6.03 -17.25 9.12
N SER A 666 -6.33 -16.05 8.63
CA SER A 666 -7.05 -15.81 7.37
C SER A 666 -6.17 -14.98 6.44
N GLY A 667 -6.50 -14.97 5.16
CA GLY A 667 -5.81 -14.18 4.16
C GLY A 667 -6.75 -13.72 3.06
N LEU A 668 -6.53 -12.49 2.62
CA LEU A 668 -7.06 -11.92 1.40
C LEU A 668 -5.90 -11.67 0.44
N MET A 669 -6.11 -11.94 -0.85
CA MET A 669 -5.23 -11.54 -1.92
C MET A 669 -5.96 -10.54 -2.80
N LEU A 670 -5.37 -9.35 -2.94
CA LEU A 670 -5.66 -8.40 -4.01
C LEU A 670 -4.59 -8.59 -5.07
N ALA A 671 -5.01 -8.91 -6.30
CA ALA A 671 -4.07 -9.20 -7.37
C ALA A 671 -4.48 -8.49 -8.65
N ASN A 672 -3.54 -7.76 -9.24
CA ASN A 672 -3.66 -7.25 -10.59
C ASN A 672 -3.17 -8.32 -11.56
N HIS A 673 -4.10 -8.94 -12.30
CA HIS A 673 -3.81 -10.11 -13.13
C HIS A 673 -4.44 -9.96 -14.52
N THR A 674 -3.64 -10.17 -15.58
CA THR A 674 -4.04 -9.87 -16.96
C THR A 674 -5.23 -10.69 -17.45
N SER A 675 -5.51 -11.86 -16.85
CA SER A 675 -6.68 -12.67 -17.21
C SER A 675 -8.01 -11.98 -16.97
N VAL A 676 -8.07 -10.87 -16.21
CA VAL A 676 -9.29 -10.06 -16.08
C VAL A 676 -9.82 -9.60 -17.45
N ALA A 677 -8.93 -9.42 -18.44
CA ALA A 677 -9.32 -9.11 -19.82
C ALA A 677 -10.28 -10.14 -20.44
N THR A 678 -10.25 -11.41 -19.99
CA THR A 678 -11.21 -12.44 -20.46
C THR A 678 -12.65 -12.14 -20.04
N LEU A 679 -12.84 -11.48 -18.89
CA LEU A 679 -14.14 -11.01 -18.45
C LEU A 679 -14.65 -9.89 -19.35
N PHE A 680 -13.79 -8.92 -19.68
CA PHE A 680 -14.15 -7.80 -20.56
C PHE A 680 -14.47 -8.28 -21.97
N LYS A 681 -13.68 -9.22 -22.51
CA LYS A 681 -13.98 -9.89 -23.79
C LYS A 681 -15.37 -10.53 -23.79
N ARG A 682 -15.78 -11.17 -22.69
CA ARG A 682 -17.10 -11.78 -22.57
C ARG A 682 -18.22 -10.73 -22.63
N ILE A 683 -18.06 -9.61 -21.94
CA ILE A 683 -19.02 -8.48 -21.96
C ILE A 683 -19.14 -7.94 -23.39
N VAL A 684 -18.02 -7.67 -24.07
CA VAL A 684 -18.03 -7.18 -25.46
C VAL A 684 -18.69 -8.19 -26.42
N GLN A 685 -18.43 -9.49 -26.25
CA GLN A 685 -19.07 -10.53 -27.07
C GLN A 685 -20.57 -10.66 -26.83
N GLN A 686 -21.04 -10.45 -25.59
CA GLN A 686 -22.47 -10.41 -25.26
C GLN A 686 -23.14 -9.16 -25.86
N TYR A 687 -22.50 -8.00 -25.71
CA TYR A 687 -22.92 -6.75 -26.34
C TYR A 687 -23.04 -6.90 -27.86
N ASP A 688 -22.01 -7.43 -28.53
CA ASP A 688 -21.99 -7.57 -29.99
C ASP A 688 -23.12 -8.47 -30.51
N ARG A 689 -23.50 -9.51 -29.75
CA ARG A 689 -24.62 -10.38 -30.10
C ARG A 689 -25.96 -9.64 -30.07
N LEU A 690 -26.17 -8.76 -29.08
CA LEU A 690 -27.37 -7.94 -28.99
C LEU A 690 -27.37 -6.82 -30.03
N ARG A 691 -26.24 -6.11 -30.16
CA ARG A 691 -26.08 -4.97 -31.04
C ARG A 691 -26.21 -5.34 -32.51
N LYS A 692 -25.69 -6.49 -32.95
CA LYS A 692 -25.87 -7.00 -34.33
C LYS A 692 -27.34 -7.16 -34.73
N ARG A 693 -28.23 -7.37 -33.77
CA ARG A 693 -29.69 -7.50 -33.97
C ARG A 693 -30.45 -6.23 -33.64
N ASN A 694 -29.77 -5.17 -33.20
CA ASN A 694 -30.38 -3.95 -32.66
C ASN A 694 -31.45 -4.24 -31.59
N ALA A 695 -31.26 -5.30 -30.80
CA ALA A 695 -32.24 -5.73 -29.82
C ALA A 695 -32.27 -4.77 -28.61
N PHE A 696 -33.47 -4.48 -28.12
CA PHE A 696 -33.74 -3.72 -26.88
C PHE A 696 -33.19 -2.27 -26.83
N LEU A 697 -32.94 -1.65 -27.99
CA LEU A 697 -32.39 -0.28 -28.05
C LEU A 697 -33.43 0.83 -27.88
N ASP A 698 -34.72 0.54 -28.05
CA ASP A 698 -35.77 1.58 -28.08
C ASP A 698 -35.94 2.30 -26.74
N GLN A 699 -35.62 1.65 -25.62
CA GLN A 699 -35.62 2.29 -24.31
C GLN A 699 -34.42 3.21 -24.12
N TYR A 700 -33.24 2.87 -24.65
CA TYR A 700 -32.05 3.72 -24.55
C TYR A 700 -32.21 4.99 -25.38
N LYS A 701 -32.75 4.87 -26.61
CA LYS A 701 -32.96 6.00 -27.54
C LYS A 701 -33.92 7.08 -27.05
N LYS A 702 -34.76 6.78 -26.06
CA LYS A 702 -35.69 7.76 -25.48
C LYS A 702 -35.00 8.72 -24.52
N GLU A 703 -33.84 8.34 -24.02
CA GLU A 703 -33.11 9.09 -23.00
C GLU A 703 -32.09 10.03 -23.64
N ALA A 704 -31.81 11.14 -22.97
CA ALA A 704 -30.95 12.22 -23.47
C ALA A 704 -29.57 11.74 -23.99
N PRO A 705 -28.85 10.82 -23.33
CA PRO A 705 -27.53 10.37 -23.80
C PRO A 705 -27.51 9.71 -25.18
N PHE A 706 -28.67 9.23 -25.66
CA PHE A 706 -28.82 8.55 -26.94
C PHE A 706 -29.75 9.30 -27.91
N ALA A 707 -30.15 10.53 -27.57
CA ALA A 707 -31.04 11.35 -28.41
C ALA A 707 -30.38 11.73 -29.75
N GLU A 708 -29.06 11.97 -29.74
CA GLU A 708 -28.28 12.36 -30.93
C GLU A 708 -27.70 11.16 -31.71
N GLY A 709 -27.87 9.94 -31.20
CA GLY A 709 -27.42 8.73 -31.86
C GLY A 709 -26.92 7.65 -30.90
N LEU A 710 -26.39 6.56 -31.47
CA LEU A 710 -25.86 5.42 -30.72
C LEU A 710 -24.33 5.49 -30.52
N GLY A 711 -23.73 6.67 -30.73
CA GLY A 711 -22.28 6.88 -30.69
C GLY A 711 -21.66 6.56 -29.32
N GLU A 712 -22.38 6.82 -28.22
CA GLU A 712 -21.95 6.47 -26.86
C GLU A 712 -21.59 4.99 -26.72
N PHE A 713 -22.33 4.10 -27.38
CA PHE A 713 -22.02 2.67 -27.36
C PHE A 713 -20.74 2.34 -28.14
N ASP A 714 -20.52 3.00 -29.27
CA ASP A 714 -19.36 2.75 -30.12
C ASP A 714 -18.07 3.24 -29.41
N GLU A 715 -18.15 4.39 -28.74
CA GLU A 715 -17.06 4.90 -27.90
C GLU A 715 -16.81 4.01 -26.69
N ALA A 716 -17.85 3.60 -25.96
CA ALA A 716 -17.72 2.68 -24.83
C ALA A 716 -17.07 1.35 -25.25
N LYS A 717 -17.47 0.83 -26.41
CA LYS A 717 -16.84 -0.36 -26.98
C LYS A 717 -15.37 -0.12 -27.31
N ALA A 718 -15.02 1.01 -27.93
CA ALA A 718 -13.64 1.32 -28.29
C ALA A 718 -12.74 1.36 -27.04
N VAL A 719 -13.16 2.08 -26.00
CA VAL A 719 -12.41 2.17 -24.73
C VAL A 719 -12.19 0.80 -24.09
N VAL A 720 -13.23 -0.04 -24.01
CA VAL A 720 -13.12 -1.38 -23.41
C VAL A 720 -12.28 -2.32 -24.27
N VAL A 721 -12.35 -2.22 -25.60
CA VAL A 721 -11.49 -2.99 -26.51
C VAL A 721 -10.03 -2.57 -26.37
N ASP A 722 -9.76 -1.27 -26.24
CA ASP A 722 -8.39 -0.79 -26.03
C ASP A 722 -7.85 -1.16 -24.65
N LEU A 723 -8.68 -1.21 -23.62
CA LEU A 723 -8.33 -1.79 -22.33
C LEU A 723 -7.95 -3.27 -22.44
N ILE A 724 -8.71 -4.06 -23.20
CA ILE A 724 -8.38 -5.47 -23.46
C ILE A 724 -7.01 -5.58 -24.14
N LYS A 725 -6.73 -4.76 -25.15
CA LYS A 725 -5.43 -4.73 -25.84
C LYS A 725 -4.30 -4.32 -24.90
N GLU A 726 -4.54 -3.37 -24.00
CA GLU A 726 -3.57 -2.93 -22.98
C GLU A 726 -3.15 -4.11 -22.09
N TYR A 727 -4.12 -4.88 -21.58
CA TYR A 727 -3.84 -6.08 -20.78
C TYR A 727 -3.13 -7.17 -21.58
N GLU A 728 -3.46 -7.37 -22.86
CA GLU A 728 -2.75 -8.31 -23.74
C GLU A 728 -1.32 -7.85 -24.07
N ALA A 729 -1.12 -6.54 -24.21
CA ALA A 729 0.19 -5.96 -24.43
C ALA A 729 1.07 -6.11 -23.18
N ALA A 730 0.49 -5.98 -21.98
CA ALA A 730 1.18 -6.17 -20.71
C ALA A 730 1.70 -7.60 -20.50
N GLU A 731 1.22 -8.60 -21.27
CA GLU A 731 1.76 -9.96 -21.24
C GLU A 731 3.09 -10.10 -22.00
N LYS A 732 3.52 -9.09 -22.77
CA LYS A 732 4.71 -9.12 -23.63
C LYS A 732 5.89 -8.36 -23.05
N GLU A 733 7.11 -8.81 -23.33
CA GLU A 733 8.36 -8.15 -22.92
C GLU A 733 8.50 -6.71 -23.44
N ASN A 734 7.97 -6.44 -24.63
CA ASN A 734 8.06 -5.13 -25.28
C ASN A 734 7.02 -4.12 -24.80
N TYR A 735 6.20 -4.44 -23.79
CA TYR A 735 5.15 -3.56 -23.28
C TYR A 735 5.66 -2.14 -22.95
N LEU A 736 6.82 -2.06 -22.30
CA LEU A 736 7.43 -0.80 -21.90
C LEU A 736 8.13 -0.05 -23.04
N ASN A 737 8.49 -0.72 -24.15
CA ASN A 737 9.19 -0.09 -25.26
C ASN A 737 8.73 -0.72 -26.59
N PRO A 738 7.54 -0.32 -27.09
CA PRO A 738 6.96 -0.91 -28.29
C PRO A 738 7.84 -0.71 -29.54
N ASP A 739 8.66 0.34 -29.59
CA ASP A 739 9.54 0.67 -30.72
C ASP A 739 10.83 -0.13 -30.77
N ALA A 740 11.24 -0.78 -29.67
CA ALA A 740 12.43 -1.64 -29.64
C ALA A 740 12.28 -2.84 -30.59
N GLY A 741 11.07 -3.38 -30.73
CA GLY A 741 10.77 -4.49 -31.64
C GLY A 741 10.73 -4.09 -33.12
N GLN A 742 10.46 -2.82 -33.44
CA GLN A 742 10.48 -2.35 -34.83
C GLN A 742 11.92 -2.23 -35.37
N LYS A 743 12.91 -1.95 -34.51
CA LYS A 743 14.32 -1.92 -34.94
C LYS A 743 14.88 -3.31 -35.26
N GLU A 744 14.43 -4.35 -34.58
CA GLU A 744 14.82 -5.74 -34.90
C GLU A 744 14.14 -6.24 -36.19
N ALA A 745 12.89 -5.83 -36.46
CA ALA A 745 12.17 -6.22 -37.69
C ALA A 745 12.65 -5.50 -38.96
N VAL A 746 13.35 -4.37 -38.83
CA VAL A 746 13.99 -3.66 -39.96
C VAL A 746 15.45 -4.12 -40.14
N ALA A 747 16.02 -4.82 -39.15
CA ALA A 747 17.37 -5.39 -39.20
C ALA A 747 17.41 -6.87 -39.65
N ALA A 748 16.24 -7.50 -39.84
CA ALA A 748 16.06 -8.82 -40.44
C ALA A 748 15.43 -8.67 -41.83
#